data_AF-A0A9D6LH83-F1
#
_entry.id   AF-A0A9D6LH83-F1
#
_cell.length_a   1.000
_cell.length_b   1.000
_cell.length_c   1.000
_cell.angle_alpha   90.00
_cell.angle_beta   90.00
_cell.angle_gamma   90.00
#
_symmetry.space_group_name_H-M   'P 1'
#
loop_
_entity.id
_entity.type
_entity.pdbx_description
1 polymer ?
#
loop_
_entity_poly.entity_id
_entity_poly.type
_entity_poly.pdbx_seq_one_letter_code
_entity_poly.pdbx_strand_id
1 'polypeptide(L)'
;MEIAVNFIPLNALDVTYLLVVGFIGGLVSGFIGSGGAFVLTPAMMSMGVPGIIAVASNICHKFPKALVGAIKRAKYGQVDVKLGLVLGVSAEAGVLYGAHIQEGIKRSFGDSGSNLYVSVAFVVVLGIVGSYVLWDAWRVYRSGRMEEEKVSKLARWAQSINIPGTMMYFKSLNSRVSILFTIPIGFATGMLAATIAVGGFIGVPAMHYVLGAPALMASATELVIAFVMGVGGTMKFAWSGLVDIRLAMIILAGSLFGIQLGAIGTTYVKPHMIKVVMGVIMVLVLLSRAIAIPVYLSELHLINTLDPHLTGALKNISFVVLIAALAAGAAIVFASLWRGISLHRRETTLAGASVATFAPTTATTSPRAQLSPLGRFEQFLLASDGSPYSAGAVREALRMAHKCKARLRAVSVIAGGDIEHNAMGEQFVTKELDAARAHLDDIKRQASAAGVTCQIEATQGNQVYQEIITQAESVQADLIVMGRRGRHGLARFMVGPSTVRVIGHAHCNVLVVPRAAELVGRRFVVASDGSRFGDAAAVTAARLAKLYNTPITVISVTRPEHNDERRREAQQVVQRLVTLIKQEGVEAEGEIPHGRPDEMIIQTANAKNCDLIVIGSHGRTGLERILLGGTSERVIDQARCAVLVVKSA
;
A
#
# COMPACT_ATOMS: atom_id res chain seq x y z
N MET A 1 -2.39 40.49 -30.50
CA MET A 1 -3.16 39.46 -31.21
C MET A 1 -3.55 38.42 -30.17
N GLU A 2 -4.85 38.29 -29.87
CA GLU A 2 -5.34 37.28 -28.92
C GLU A 2 -5.05 35.87 -29.45
N ILE A 3 -4.71 34.93 -28.57
CA ILE A 3 -4.51 33.53 -28.96
C ILE A 3 -5.89 32.97 -29.32
N ALA A 4 -6.13 32.67 -30.60
CA ALA A 4 -7.38 32.04 -31.01
C ALA A 4 -7.52 30.66 -30.34
N VAL A 5 -8.52 30.51 -29.49
CA VAL A 5 -8.84 29.27 -28.77
C VAL A 5 -9.95 28.54 -29.52
N ASN A 6 -9.60 27.40 -30.11
CA ASN A 6 -10.56 26.51 -30.77
C ASN A 6 -10.65 25.20 -29.99
N PHE A 7 -11.70 25.07 -29.18
CA PHE A 7 -12.02 23.78 -28.57
C PHE A 7 -12.80 22.91 -29.54
N ILE A 8 -12.48 21.62 -29.61
CA ILE A 8 -13.21 20.68 -30.46
C ILE A 8 -14.64 20.48 -29.91
N PRO A 9 -15.65 20.28 -30.79
CA PRO A 9 -16.94 19.76 -30.35
C PRO A 9 -16.75 18.33 -29.84
N LEU A 10 -17.54 17.94 -28.83
CA LEU A 10 -17.50 16.59 -28.25
C LEU A 10 -18.82 15.89 -28.54
N ASN A 11 -18.77 14.82 -29.32
CA ASN A 11 -19.89 13.91 -29.53
C ASN A 11 -19.81 12.71 -28.55
N ALA A 12 -20.79 11.81 -28.59
CA ALA A 12 -20.84 10.64 -27.71
C ALA A 12 -19.64 9.68 -27.91
N LEU A 13 -19.11 9.57 -29.13
CA LEU A 13 -17.91 8.76 -29.42
C LEU A 13 -16.67 9.39 -28.79
N ASP A 14 -16.49 10.71 -28.90
CA ASP A 14 -15.35 11.42 -28.30
C ASP A 14 -15.35 11.29 -26.78
N VAL A 15 -16.52 11.43 -26.15
CA VAL A 15 -16.68 11.24 -24.70
C VAL A 15 -16.34 9.81 -24.29
N THR A 16 -16.83 8.82 -25.03
CA THR A 16 -16.54 7.40 -24.77
C THR A 16 -15.05 7.11 -24.93
N TYR A 17 -14.43 7.63 -25.99
CA TYR A 17 -13.01 7.53 -26.23
C TYR A 17 -12.20 8.12 -25.08
N LEU A 18 -12.53 9.35 -24.64
CA LEU A 18 -11.86 10.04 -23.55
C LEU A 18 -12.01 9.31 -22.22
N LEU A 19 -13.17 8.68 -21.95
CA LEU A 19 -13.38 7.84 -20.78
C LEU A 19 -12.48 6.61 -20.81
N VAL A 20 -12.41 5.91 -21.95
CA VAL A 20 -11.58 4.70 -22.11
C VAL A 20 -10.09 5.04 -22.03
N VAL A 21 -9.65 6.07 -22.74
CA VAL A 21 -8.27 6.57 -22.69
C VAL A 21 -7.93 7.07 -21.30
N GLY A 22 -8.85 7.78 -20.64
CA GLY A 22 -8.72 8.19 -19.24
C GLY A 22 -8.56 6.99 -18.32
N PHE A 23 -9.39 5.95 -18.47
CA PHE A 23 -9.30 4.70 -17.71
C PHE A 23 -7.97 3.98 -17.92
N ILE A 24 -7.53 3.79 -19.17
CA ILE A 24 -6.25 3.12 -19.46
C ILE A 24 -5.08 3.98 -18.96
N GLY A 25 -5.11 5.29 -19.20
CA GLY A 25 -4.11 6.22 -18.66
C GLY A 25 -4.08 6.19 -17.14
N GLY A 26 -5.23 6.07 -16.48
CA GLY A 26 -5.34 5.86 -15.05
C GLY A 26 -4.74 4.52 -14.61
N LEU A 27 -5.01 3.43 -15.32
CA LEU A 27 -4.46 2.10 -15.07
C LEU A 27 -2.94 2.12 -15.18
N VAL A 28 -2.40 2.69 -16.24
CA VAL A 28 -0.95 2.88 -16.43
C VAL A 28 -0.38 3.78 -15.32
N SER A 29 -1.08 4.86 -14.95
CA SER A 29 -0.67 5.74 -13.85
C SER A 29 -0.64 5.03 -12.51
N GLY A 30 -1.62 4.19 -12.20
CA GLY A 30 -1.66 3.40 -10.97
C GLY A 30 -0.57 2.33 -10.93
N PHE A 31 -0.26 1.76 -12.09
CA PHE A 31 0.72 0.70 -12.26
C PHE A 31 2.18 1.19 -12.23
N ILE A 32 2.45 2.34 -12.85
CA ILE A 32 3.82 2.89 -12.98
C ILE A 32 4.10 3.99 -11.94
N GLY A 33 3.06 4.70 -11.48
CA GLY A 33 3.21 5.82 -10.54
C GLY A 33 3.64 7.14 -11.17
N SER A 34 3.85 7.23 -12.49
CA SER A 34 4.32 8.43 -13.20
C SER A 34 3.22 9.31 -13.82
N GLY A 35 1.95 9.00 -13.55
CA GLY A 35 0.82 9.88 -13.84
C GLY A 35 0.04 9.61 -15.13
N GLY A 36 0.41 8.63 -15.97
CA GLY A 36 -0.31 8.24 -17.21
C GLY A 36 -0.41 9.32 -18.30
N ALA A 37 -0.03 10.56 -17.96
CA ALA A 37 -0.20 11.77 -18.74
C ALA A 37 0.53 11.72 -20.09
N PHE A 38 1.64 10.99 -20.18
CA PHE A 38 2.41 10.85 -21.41
C PHE A 38 1.65 10.14 -22.53
N VAL A 39 0.60 9.37 -22.21
CA VAL A 39 -0.27 8.74 -23.22
C VAL A 39 -1.50 9.60 -23.52
N LEU A 40 -1.91 10.45 -22.57
CA LEU A 40 -3.14 11.25 -22.66
C LEU A 40 -2.98 12.43 -23.62
N THR A 41 -1.84 13.14 -23.62
CA THR A 41 -1.61 14.24 -24.59
C THR A 41 -1.63 13.73 -26.03
N PRO A 42 -0.89 12.66 -26.41
CA PRO A 42 -0.96 12.12 -27.76
C PRO A 42 -2.36 11.64 -28.17
N ALA A 43 -3.11 11.07 -27.23
CA ALA A 43 -4.47 10.58 -27.49
C ALA A 43 -5.46 11.71 -27.79
N MET A 44 -5.42 12.80 -27.01
CA MET A 44 -6.20 13.99 -27.31
C MET A 44 -5.83 14.59 -28.66
N MET A 45 -4.53 14.71 -28.95
CA MET A 45 -4.06 15.23 -30.23
C MET A 45 -4.49 14.37 -31.43
N SER A 46 -4.58 13.05 -31.25
CA SER A 46 -5.07 12.16 -32.32
C SER A 46 -6.56 12.33 -32.62
N MET A 47 -7.34 12.94 -31.72
CA MET A 47 -8.72 13.38 -32.01
C MET A 47 -8.79 14.79 -32.58
N GLY A 48 -7.66 15.42 -32.87
CA GLY A 48 -7.60 16.79 -33.40
C GLY A 48 -7.54 17.89 -32.33
N VAL A 49 -7.38 17.56 -31.05
CA VAL A 49 -7.15 18.58 -30.01
C VAL A 49 -5.77 19.22 -30.25
N PRO A 50 -5.65 20.55 -30.33
CA PRO A 50 -4.35 21.21 -30.45
C PRO A 50 -3.38 20.84 -29.33
N GLY A 51 -2.09 20.76 -29.64
CA GLY A 51 -1.04 20.30 -28.74
C GLY A 51 -1.01 21.09 -27.43
N ILE A 52 -1.02 22.42 -27.50
CA ILE A 52 -1.05 23.29 -26.32
C ILE A 52 -2.31 23.10 -25.46
N ILE A 53 -3.49 22.90 -26.10
CA ILE A 53 -4.75 22.65 -25.39
C ILE A 53 -4.73 21.26 -24.74
N ALA A 54 -4.20 20.25 -25.43
CA ALA A 54 -4.04 18.91 -24.92
C ALA A 54 -3.10 18.90 -23.70
N VAL A 55 -1.97 19.61 -23.77
CA VAL A 55 -1.03 19.73 -22.64
C VAL A 55 -1.67 20.47 -21.46
N ALA A 56 -2.31 21.62 -21.70
CA ALA A 56 -3.00 22.40 -20.67
C ALA A 56 -4.11 21.59 -19.97
N SER A 57 -4.96 20.91 -20.74
CA SER A 57 -6.05 20.08 -20.22
C SER A 57 -5.52 18.84 -19.48
N ASN A 58 -4.36 18.31 -19.90
CA ASN A 58 -3.69 17.21 -19.22
C ASN A 58 -3.15 17.63 -17.84
N ILE A 59 -2.50 18.79 -17.75
CA ILE A 59 -2.03 19.37 -16.48
C ILE A 59 -3.22 19.58 -15.52
N CYS A 60 -4.33 20.14 -16.03
CA CYS A 60 -5.54 20.40 -15.26
C CYS A 60 -6.11 19.16 -14.56
N HIS A 61 -6.19 18.03 -15.25
CA HIS A 61 -6.74 16.83 -14.61
C HIS A 61 -5.71 16.10 -13.72
N LYS A 62 -4.41 16.35 -13.92
CA LYS A 62 -3.31 15.66 -13.22
C LYS A 62 -3.15 16.14 -11.78
N PHE A 63 -3.28 17.44 -11.52
CA PHE A 63 -3.00 18.00 -10.20
C PHE A 63 -3.92 17.46 -9.07
N PRO A 64 -5.24 17.25 -9.24
CA PRO A 64 -6.09 16.71 -8.18
C PRO A 64 -5.71 15.27 -7.83
N LYS A 65 -5.35 14.47 -8.84
CA LYS A 65 -4.88 13.08 -8.66
C LYS A 65 -3.53 13.05 -7.95
N ALA A 66 -2.63 13.96 -8.32
CA ALA A 66 -1.33 14.10 -7.67
C ALA A 66 -1.48 14.48 -6.18
N LEU A 67 -2.40 15.39 -5.85
CA LEU A 67 -2.72 15.74 -4.45
C LEU A 67 -3.20 14.53 -3.65
N VAL A 68 -4.21 13.82 -4.15
CA VAL A 68 -4.76 12.63 -3.47
C VAL A 68 -3.68 11.56 -3.33
N GLY A 69 -2.87 11.35 -4.37
CA GLY A 69 -1.74 10.43 -4.35
C GLY A 69 -0.66 10.82 -3.33
N ALA A 70 -0.27 12.09 -3.29
CA ALA A 70 0.71 12.64 -2.35
C ALA A 70 0.23 12.52 -0.90
N ILE A 71 -1.02 12.91 -0.61
CA ILE A 71 -1.62 12.78 0.74
C ILE A 71 -1.64 11.30 1.15
N LYS A 72 -2.03 10.40 0.24
CA LYS A 72 -2.08 8.96 0.53
C LYS A 72 -0.69 8.39 0.80
N ARG A 73 0.32 8.76 0.01
CA ARG A 73 1.71 8.27 0.18
C ARG A 73 2.45 8.92 1.35
N ALA A 74 2.14 10.17 1.70
CA ALA A 74 2.71 10.86 2.85
C ALA A 74 2.34 10.15 4.16
N LYS A 75 1.13 9.61 4.25
CA LYS A 75 0.67 8.79 5.39
C LYS A 75 1.48 7.50 5.59
N TYR A 76 2.20 7.02 4.58
CA TYR A 76 3.09 5.84 4.65
C TYR A 76 4.55 6.21 4.92
N GLY A 77 4.86 7.50 5.17
CA GLY A 77 6.24 7.96 5.33
C GLY A 77 7.09 7.90 4.06
N GLN A 78 6.47 7.70 2.89
CA GLN A 78 7.15 7.55 1.60
C GLN A 78 7.39 8.89 0.90
N VAL A 79 6.70 9.96 1.29
CA VAL A 79 6.80 11.28 0.67
C VAL A 79 7.68 12.18 1.51
N ASP A 80 8.68 12.80 0.89
CA ASP A 80 9.37 13.94 1.48
C ASP A 80 8.71 15.23 1.00
N VAL A 81 7.72 15.70 1.78
CA VAL A 81 6.95 16.90 1.43
C VAL A 81 7.86 18.13 1.34
N LYS A 82 8.91 18.21 2.16
CA LYS A 82 9.84 19.32 2.14
C LYS A 82 10.63 19.34 0.83
N LEU A 83 11.22 18.21 0.44
CA LEU A 83 11.91 18.09 -0.84
C LEU A 83 10.98 18.38 -2.02
N GLY A 84 9.75 17.84 -1.98
CA GLY A 84 8.75 18.04 -3.02
C GLY A 84 8.30 19.49 -3.17
N LEU A 85 8.13 20.24 -2.07
CA LEU A 85 7.80 21.66 -2.12
C LEU A 85 8.97 22.51 -2.63
N VAL A 86 10.20 22.21 -2.21
CA VAL A 86 11.40 22.94 -2.67
C VAL A 86 11.61 22.76 -4.17
N LEU A 87 11.53 21.52 -4.66
CA LEU A 87 11.56 21.24 -6.10
C LEU A 87 10.34 21.80 -6.82
N GLY A 88 9.18 21.82 -6.17
CA GLY A 88 7.94 22.37 -6.70
C GLY A 88 8.04 23.87 -7.01
N VAL A 89 8.72 24.65 -6.17
CA VAL A 89 8.91 26.09 -6.41
C VAL A 89 9.74 26.36 -7.66
N SER A 90 10.87 25.66 -7.84
CA SER A 90 11.67 25.81 -9.06
C SER A 90 10.98 25.19 -10.28
N ALA A 91 10.19 24.13 -10.09
CA ALA A 91 9.33 23.58 -11.14
C ALA A 91 8.27 24.57 -11.60
N GLU A 92 7.69 25.38 -10.71
CA GLU A 92 6.74 26.42 -11.12
C GLU A 92 7.38 27.44 -12.05
N ALA A 93 8.61 27.90 -11.77
CA ALA A 93 9.36 28.75 -12.68
C ALA A 93 9.59 28.08 -14.04
N GLY A 94 9.87 26.77 -14.05
CA GLY A 94 9.96 25.97 -15.26
C GLY A 94 8.64 25.91 -16.03
N VAL A 95 7.51 25.74 -15.34
CA VAL A 95 6.18 25.73 -15.95
C VAL A 95 5.87 27.06 -16.62
N LEU A 96 6.13 28.18 -15.94
CA LEU A 96 5.91 29.52 -16.50
C LEU A 96 6.74 29.74 -17.77
N TYR A 97 8.02 29.32 -17.74
CA TYR A 97 8.90 29.41 -18.90
C TYR A 97 8.46 28.50 -20.05
N GLY A 98 8.12 27.23 -19.76
CA GLY A 98 7.63 26.29 -20.78
C GLY A 98 6.29 26.71 -21.38
N ALA A 99 5.38 27.27 -20.58
CA ALA A 99 4.12 27.84 -21.05
C ALA A 99 4.37 29.06 -21.94
N HIS A 100 5.33 29.92 -21.58
CA HIS A 100 5.73 31.04 -22.42
C HIS A 100 6.26 30.58 -23.79
N ILE A 101 7.10 29.54 -23.84
CA ILE A 101 7.57 28.93 -25.09
C ILE A 101 6.39 28.41 -25.92
N GLN A 102 5.49 27.62 -25.30
CA GLN A 102 4.31 27.06 -25.99
C GLN A 102 3.40 28.14 -26.56
N GLU A 103 3.08 29.16 -25.76
CA GLU A 103 2.26 30.31 -26.19
C GLU A 103 2.94 31.08 -27.32
N GLY A 104 4.27 31.27 -27.25
CA GLY A 104 5.06 31.89 -28.30
C GLY A 104 5.00 31.10 -29.62
N ILE A 105 5.18 29.78 -29.56
CA ILE A 105 5.08 28.90 -30.73
C ILE A 105 3.66 28.93 -31.31
N LYS A 106 2.62 28.85 -30.47
CA LYS A 106 1.22 28.93 -30.91
C LYS A 106 0.92 30.26 -31.58
N ARG A 107 1.47 31.38 -31.09
CA ARG A 107 1.31 32.71 -31.69
C ARG A 107 2.01 32.83 -33.05
N SER A 108 3.21 32.28 -33.17
CA SER A 108 4.02 32.40 -34.40
C SER A 108 3.66 31.39 -35.48
N PHE A 109 3.25 30.18 -35.10
CA PHE A 109 3.12 29.02 -36.00
C PHE A 109 1.76 28.30 -35.88
N GLY A 110 0.80 28.84 -35.14
CA GLY A 110 -0.54 28.28 -35.02
C GLY A 110 -0.61 26.93 -34.32
N ASP A 111 -1.70 26.19 -34.54
CA ASP A 111 -1.91 24.87 -33.95
C ASP A 111 -0.89 23.84 -34.43
N SER A 112 -0.57 23.83 -35.73
CA SER A 112 0.41 22.90 -36.32
C SER A 112 1.81 23.12 -35.73
N GLY A 113 2.20 24.36 -35.44
CA GLY A 113 3.45 24.68 -34.75
C GLY A 113 3.52 24.07 -33.34
N SER A 114 2.47 24.26 -32.55
CA SER A 114 2.37 23.66 -31.22
C SER A 114 2.34 22.12 -31.30
N ASN A 115 1.59 21.56 -32.24
CA ASN A 115 1.52 20.11 -32.48
C ASN A 115 2.89 19.52 -32.80
N LEU A 116 3.66 20.18 -33.67
CA LEU A 116 5.02 19.79 -34.02
C LEU A 116 5.93 19.85 -32.79
N TYR A 117 5.93 20.96 -32.06
CA TYR A 117 6.77 21.14 -30.87
C TYR A 117 6.49 20.07 -29.80
N VAL A 118 5.22 19.83 -29.48
CA VAL A 118 4.81 18.78 -28.54
C VAL A 118 5.28 17.41 -29.02
N SER A 119 5.07 17.09 -30.30
CA SER A 119 5.41 15.77 -30.86
C SER A 119 6.92 15.53 -30.88
N VAL A 120 7.71 16.54 -31.27
CA VAL A 120 9.18 16.48 -31.23
C VAL A 120 9.67 16.31 -29.80
N ALA A 121 9.13 17.09 -28.84
CA ALA A 121 9.49 16.95 -27.43
C ALA A 121 9.16 15.56 -26.88
N PHE A 122 8.01 14.99 -27.25
CA PHE A 122 7.66 13.60 -26.92
C PHE A 122 8.67 12.59 -27.49
N VAL A 123 9.04 12.71 -28.77
CA VAL A 123 10.00 11.80 -29.40
C VAL A 123 11.37 11.87 -28.74
N VAL A 124 11.87 13.07 -28.44
CA VAL A 124 13.17 13.25 -27.78
C VAL A 124 13.13 12.71 -26.34
N VAL A 125 12.16 13.15 -25.53
CA VAL A 125 12.09 12.79 -24.11
C VAL A 125 11.78 11.31 -23.92
N LEU A 126 10.77 10.77 -24.61
CA LEU A 126 10.44 9.35 -24.51
C LEU A 126 11.52 8.47 -25.15
N GLY A 127 12.27 8.99 -26.14
CA GLY A 127 13.37 8.26 -26.75
C GLY A 127 14.50 8.05 -25.76
N ILE A 128 14.90 9.12 -25.07
CA ILE A 128 15.95 9.07 -24.05
C ILE A 128 15.51 8.24 -22.85
N VAL A 129 14.37 8.59 -22.23
CA VAL A 129 13.93 7.95 -20.99
C VAL A 129 13.41 6.53 -21.25
N GLY A 130 12.65 6.31 -22.33
CA GLY A 130 12.12 5.00 -22.67
C GLY A 130 13.20 3.99 -23.03
N SER A 131 14.21 4.38 -23.80
CA SER A 131 15.36 3.50 -24.12
C SER A 131 16.17 3.16 -22.87
N TYR A 132 16.39 4.14 -21.99
CA TYR A 132 17.07 3.92 -20.72
C TYR A 132 16.31 2.93 -19.83
N VAL A 133 15.00 3.13 -19.67
CA VAL A 133 14.13 2.26 -18.87
C VAL A 133 14.09 0.84 -19.43
N LEU A 134 14.03 0.68 -20.76
CA LEU A 134 14.01 -0.63 -21.40
C LEU A 134 15.35 -1.34 -21.26
N TRP A 135 16.46 -0.60 -21.37
CA TRP A 135 17.80 -1.11 -21.10
C TRP A 135 17.96 -1.57 -19.65
N ASP A 136 17.48 -0.78 -18.69
CA ASP A 136 17.50 -1.12 -17.26
C ASP A 136 16.62 -2.35 -16.97
N ALA A 137 15.44 -2.44 -17.58
CA ALA A 137 14.57 -3.61 -17.49
C ALA A 137 15.25 -4.88 -18.03
N TRP A 138 15.91 -4.79 -19.19
CA TRP A 138 16.63 -5.90 -19.80
C TRP A 138 17.86 -6.30 -19.00
N ARG A 139 18.60 -5.33 -18.44
CA ARG A 139 19.74 -5.59 -17.56
C ARG A 139 19.32 -6.36 -16.31
N VAL A 140 18.24 -5.94 -15.65
CA VAL A 140 17.69 -6.64 -14.46
C VAL A 140 17.17 -8.03 -14.81
N TYR A 141 16.52 -8.19 -15.98
CA TYR A 141 16.07 -9.49 -16.47
C TYR A 141 17.25 -10.46 -16.69
N ARG A 142 18.35 -9.96 -17.27
CA ARG A 142 19.52 -10.78 -17.63
C ARG A 142 20.45 -11.07 -16.46
N SER A 143 20.53 -10.18 -15.46
CA SER A 143 21.39 -10.37 -14.29
C SER A 143 20.83 -11.41 -13.31
N GLY A 144 19.52 -11.68 -13.31
CA GLY A 144 18.85 -12.57 -12.34
C GLY A 144 19.01 -12.13 -10.87
N ARG A 145 19.68 -11.00 -10.64
CA ARG A 145 20.05 -10.40 -9.36
C ARG A 145 19.49 -9.00 -9.33
N MET A 146 18.61 -8.74 -8.37
CA MET A 146 18.23 -7.37 -8.02
C MET A 146 19.45 -6.78 -7.27
N GLU A 147 20.26 -5.97 -7.94
CA GLU A 147 21.33 -5.20 -7.28
C GLU A 147 20.69 -4.28 -6.23
N GLU A 148 21.31 -4.19 -5.03
CA GLU A 148 20.98 -3.13 -4.07
C GLU A 148 21.07 -1.76 -4.77
N GLU A 149 20.07 -0.89 -4.58
CA GLU A 149 20.09 0.50 -5.05
C GLU A 149 21.22 1.26 -4.34
N LYS A 150 22.44 1.14 -4.84
CA LYS A 150 23.59 1.92 -4.37
C LYS A 150 23.39 3.37 -4.79
N VAL A 151 23.61 4.28 -3.84
CA VAL A 151 23.62 5.73 -4.13
C VAL A 151 24.59 6.00 -5.27
N SER A 152 24.09 6.66 -6.32
CA SER A 152 24.86 6.89 -7.55
C SER A 152 26.14 7.69 -7.26
N LYS A 153 27.15 7.59 -8.14
CA LYS A 153 28.37 8.40 -8.04
C LYS A 153 28.06 9.90 -8.09
N LEU A 154 27.12 10.30 -8.94
CA LEU A 154 26.64 11.68 -9.06
C LEU A 154 25.95 12.15 -7.78
N ALA A 155 25.12 11.29 -7.18
CA ALA A 155 24.44 11.60 -5.93
C ALA A 155 25.42 11.78 -4.76
N ARG A 156 26.43 10.93 -4.64
CA ARG A 156 27.49 11.10 -3.63
C ARG A 156 28.29 12.39 -3.83
N TRP A 157 28.59 12.73 -5.08
CA TRP A 157 29.26 13.99 -5.41
C TRP A 157 28.40 15.20 -5.03
N ALA A 158 27.13 15.22 -5.44
CA ALA A 158 26.20 16.30 -5.10
C ALA A 158 25.99 16.45 -3.59
N GLN A 159 25.95 15.32 -2.86
CA GLN A 159 25.85 15.30 -1.40
C GLN A 159 27.15 15.70 -0.67
N SER A 160 28.31 15.55 -1.31
CA SER A 160 29.61 15.96 -0.74
C SER A 160 29.87 17.46 -0.81
N ILE A 161 29.22 18.17 -1.73
CA ILE A 161 29.43 19.61 -1.93
C ILE A 161 28.68 20.38 -0.86
N ASN A 162 29.42 21.14 -0.05
CA ASN A 162 28.88 21.99 1.00
C ASN A 162 28.98 23.47 0.58
N ILE A 163 27.83 24.09 0.35
CA ILE A 163 27.73 25.51 -0.02
C ILE A 163 27.10 26.26 1.16
N PRO A 164 27.83 27.17 1.82
CA PRO A 164 27.31 27.93 2.96
C PRO A 164 26.01 28.66 2.62
N GLY A 165 25.03 28.61 3.54
CA GLY A 165 23.76 29.31 3.40
C GLY A 165 22.69 28.62 2.54
N THR A 166 23.02 27.55 1.80
CA THR A 166 22.07 26.87 0.91
C THR A 166 21.77 25.42 1.28
N MET A 167 22.35 24.90 2.37
CA MET A 167 22.22 23.50 2.78
C MET A 167 20.87 23.21 3.45
N MET A 168 20.15 22.19 2.97
CA MET A 168 18.95 21.68 3.62
C MET A 168 19.00 20.18 3.83
N TYR A 169 18.58 19.75 5.02
CA TYR A 169 18.34 18.33 5.29
C TYR A 169 17.02 17.88 4.67
N PHE A 170 17.06 16.76 3.96
CA PHE A 170 15.92 16.07 3.37
C PHE A 170 15.83 14.65 3.93
N LYS A 171 14.63 14.27 4.37
CA LYS A 171 14.35 12.98 5.00
C LYS A 171 14.51 11.84 4.01
N SER A 172 14.13 12.03 2.75
CA SER A 172 14.26 11.00 1.71
C SER A 172 15.70 10.67 1.35
N LEU A 173 16.61 11.64 1.48
CA LEU A 173 18.03 11.47 1.18
C LEU A 173 18.83 11.00 2.40
N ASN A 174 18.25 11.13 3.60
CA ASN A 174 18.95 11.03 4.88
C ASN A 174 20.26 11.83 4.92
N SER A 175 20.30 12.99 4.24
CA SER A 175 21.50 13.78 4.03
C SER A 175 21.16 15.26 3.84
N ARG A 176 22.15 16.14 4.03
CA ARG A 176 22.06 17.57 3.71
C ARG A 176 22.55 17.80 2.28
N VAL A 177 21.74 18.45 1.46
CA VAL A 177 22.09 18.80 0.08
C VAL A 177 21.81 20.29 -0.14
N SER A 178 22.66 20.95 -0.92
CA SER A 178 22.44 22.35 -1.32
C SER A 178 21.20 22.48 -2.20
N ILE A 179 20.32 23.43 -1.89
CA ILE A 179 19.12 23.75 -2.68
C ILE A 179 19.48 24.06 -4.13
N LEU A 180 20.69 24.58 -4.39
CA LEU A 180 21.14 24.91 -5.74
C LEU A 180 21.15 23.70 -6.69
N PHE A 181 21.32 22.46 -6.17
CA PHE A 181 21.18 21.25 -6.99
C PHE A 181 19.72 20.91 -7.32
N THR A 182 18.78 21.34 -6.48
CA THR A 182 17.33 21.11 -6.69
C THR A 182 16.73 22.09 -7.70
N ILE A 183 17.26 23.31 -7.81
CA ILE A 183 16.74 24.34 -8.73
C ILE A 183 16.71 23.88 -10.19
N PRO A 184 17.82 23.46 -10.82
CA PRO A 184 17.81 23.05 -12.23
C PRO A 184 16.97 21.79 -12.47
N ILE A 185 16.93 20.87 -11.49
CA ILE A 185 16.10 19.66 -11.57
C ILE A 185 14.61 20.03 -11.58
N GLY A 186 14.18 20.86 -10.63
CA GLY A 186 12.80 21.31 -10.56
C GLY A 186 12.43 22.11 -11.80
N PHE A 187 13.25 23.09 -12.21
CA PHE A 187 13.03 23.88 -13.41
C PHE A 187 12.84 23.01 -14.67
N ALA A 188 13.73 22.04 -14.92
CA ALA A 188 13.61 21.12 -16.05
C ALA A 188 12.34 20.24 -15.96
N THR A 189 12.00 19.78 -14.75
CA THR A 189 10.78 19.00 -14.47
C THR A 189 9.53 19.81 -14.82
N GLY A 190 9.46 21.07 -14.38
CA GLY A 190 8.36 21.97 -14.66
C GLY A 190 8.25 22.39 -16.12
N MET A 191 9.37 22.71 -16.76
CA MET A 191 9.41 23.05 -18.18
C MET A 191 8.87 21.91 -19.05
N LEU A 192 9.30 20.67 -18.80
CA LEU A 192 8.72 19.51 -19.50
C LEU A 192 7.25 19.26 -19.15
N ALA A 193 6.82 19.56 -17.93
CA ALA A 193 5.42 19.49 -17.58
C ALA A 193 4.60 20.47 -18.43
N ALA A 194 5.03 21.72 -18.60
CA ALA A 194 4.35 22.69 -19.47
C ALA A 194 4.49 22.40 -20.97
N THR A 195 5.51 21.64 -21.39
CA THR A 195 5.72 21.29 -22.80
C THR A 195 4.95 20.05 -23.24
N ILE A 196 4.94 18.97 -22.45
CA ILE A 196 4.32 17.68 -22.83
C ILE A 196 3.36 17.11 -21.78
N ALA A 197 3.20 17.75 -20.62
CA ALA A 197 2.50 17.25 -19.41
C ALA A 197 3.22 16.12 -18.64
N VAL A 198 4.53 15.96 -18.88
CA VAL A 198 5.33 14.80 -18.45
C VAL A 198 6.56 15.19 -17.62
N GLY A 199 6.39 15.97 -16.55
CA GLY A 199 7.52 16.41 -15.71
C GLY A 199 8.24 15.28 -14.96
N GLY A 200 7.49 14.39 -14.31
CA GLY A 200 8.08 13.35 -13.45
C GLY A 200 8.97 12.31 -14.11
N PHE A 201 9.00 12.25 -15.44
CA PHE A 201 9.95 11.40 -16.16
C PHE A 201 11.38 11.92 -16.11
N ILE A 202 11.57 13.21 -15.82
CA ILE A 202 12.86 13.77 -15.42
C ILE A 202 12.94 13.88 -13.90
N GLY A 203 11.88 14.34 -13.23
CA GLY A 203 11.86 14.57 -11.78
C GLY A 203 12.23 13.33 -10.97
N VAL A 204 11.63 12.16 -11.27
CA VAL A 204 11.89 10.92 -10.53
C VAL A 204 13.33 10.40 -10.77
N PRO A 205 13.82 10.22 -12.00
CA PRO A 205 15.22 9.82 -12.21
C PRO A 205 16.22 10.83 -11.67
N ALA A 206 15.96 12.14 -11.76
CA ALA A 206 16.87 13.14 -11.22
C ALA A 206 16.95 13.08 -9.69
N MET A 207 15.82 12.96 -8.99
CA MET A 207 15.82 12.74 -7.54
C MET A 207 16.55 11.45 -7.16
N HIS A 208 16.37 10.38 -7.93
CA HIS A 208 17.00 9.09 -7.65
C HIS A 208 18.51 9.10 -7.93
N TYR A 209 18.92 9.49 -9.13
CA TYR A 209 20.31 9.41 -9.57
C TYR A 209 21.16 10.63 -9.25
N VAL A 210 20.59 11.84 -9.20
CA VAL A 210 21.35 13.08 -8.94
C VAL A 210 21.30 13.45 -7.46
N LEU A 211 20.17 13.26 -6.79
CA LEU A 211 20.04 13.61 -5.37
C LEU A 211 20.24 12.41 -4.43
N GLY A 212 20.03 11.18 -4.91
CA GLY A 212 20.21 9.95 -4.14
C GLY A 212 18.97 9.51 -3.35
N ALA A 213 17.77 9.94 -3.72
CA ALA A 213 16.54 9.48 -3.09
C ALA A 213 16.24 8.02 -3.47
N PRO A 214 15.80 7.16 -2.54
CA PRO A 214 15.29 5.83 -2.88
C PRO A 214 14.19 5.91 -3.95
N ALA A 215 14.15 4.99 -4.91
CA ALA A 215 13.22 5.10 -6.06
C ALA A 215 11.75 5.23 -5.63
N LEU A 216 11.36 4.51 -4.56
CA LEU A 216 10.03 4.59 -3.96
C LEU A 216 9.71 5.99 -3.44
N MET A 217 10.67 6.64 -2.78
CA MET A 217 10.51 7.98 -2.22
C MET A 217 10.59 9.06 -3.31
N ALA A 218 11.42 8.88 -4.32
CA ALA A 218 11.47 9.76 -5.49
C ALA A 218 10.12 9.78 -6.23
N SER A 219 9.57 8.59 -6.54
CA SER A 219 8.25 8.46 -7.18
C SER A 219 7.12 9.06 -6.32
N ALA A 220 7.16 8.88 -5.00
CA ALA A 220 6.15 9.44 -4.10
C ALA A 220 6.28 10.97 -3.95
N THR A 221 7.50 11.48 -3.85
CA THR A 221 7.79 12.91 -3.70
C THR A 221 7.47 13.68 -4.99
N GLU A 222 7.60 13.05 -6.15
CA GLU A 222 7.15 13.60 -7.43
C GLU A 222 5.66 13.95 -7.44
N LEU A 223 4.81 13.25 -6.67
CA LEU A 223 3.39 13.61 -6.59
C LEU A 223 3.17 14.98 -5.93
N VAL A 224 4.05 15.40 -5.03
CA VAL A 224 4.02 16.74 -4.43
C VAL A 224 4.42 17.77 -5.49
N ILE A 225 5.49 17.50 -6.24
CA ILE A 225 5.97 18.38 -7.33
C ILE A 225 4.86 18.53 -8.39
N ALA A 226 4.27 17.41 -8.81
CA ALA A 226 3.17 17.34 -9.76
C ALA A 226 1.89 18.04 -9.30
N PHE A 227 1.63 18.07 -7.99
CA PHE A 227 0.54 18.88 -7.44
C PHE A 227 0.87 20.38 -7.55
N VAL A 228 2.05 20.81 -7.09
CA VAL A 228 2.47 22.23 -7.10
C VAL A 228 2.48 22.77 -8.53
N MET A 229 3.27 22.15 -9.41
CA MET A 229 3.39 22.58 -10.82
C MET A 229 2.08 22.39 -11.60
N GLY A 230 1.23 21.46 -11.14
CA GLY A 230 -0.07 21.20 -11.72
C GLY A 230 -1.07 22.32 -11.41
N VAL A 231 -1.08 22.82 -10.18
CA VAL A 231 -1.92 23.97 -9.79
C VAL A 231 -1.50 25.22 -10.54
N GLY A 232 -0.21 25.59 -10.50
CA GLY A 232 0.26 26.81 -11.13
C GLY A 232 0.20 26.74 -12.66
N GLY A 233 0.53 25.59 -13.26
CA GLY A 233 0.34 25.36 -14.69
C GLY A 233 -1.12 25.43 -15.14
N THR A 234 -2.04 24.85 -14.36
CA THR A 234 -3.48 24.96 -14.65
C THR A 234 -3.93 26.41 -14.62
N MET A 235 -3.55 27.16 -13.58
CA MET A 235 -3.87 28.58 -13.47
C MET A 235 -3.29 29.39 -14.64
N LYS A 236 -2.01 29.18 -14.98
CA LYS A 236 -1.34 29.88 -16.07
C LYS A 236 -2.01 29.62 -17.42
N PHE A 237 -2.29 28.36 -17.76
CA PHE A 237 -2.93 28.03 -19.03
C PHE A 237 -4.42 28.40 -19.06
N ALA A 238 -5.13 28.32 -17.92
CA ALA A 238 -6.51 28.76 -17.81
C ALA A 238 -6.63 30.27 -18.03
N TRP A 239 -5.69 31.06 -17.49
CA TRP A 239 -5.63 32.51 -17.72
C TRP A 239 -5.44 32.86 -19.20
N SER A 240 -4.73 32.01 -19.93
CA SER A 240 -4.54 32.13 -21.38
C SER A 240 -5.71 31.54 -22.19
N GLY A 241 -6.76 31.01 -21.54
CA GLY A 241 -7.92 30.39 -22.19
C GLY A 241 -7.66 29.01 -22.80
N LEU A 242 -6.55 28.35 -22.47
CA LEU A 242 -6.08 27.14 -23.17
C LEU A 242 -6.53 25.82 -22.53
N VAL A 243 -7.20 25.86 -21.37
CA VAL A 243 -7.66 24.66 -20.66
C VAL A 243 -9.07 24.30 -21.10
N ASP A 244 -9.24 23.15 -21.76
CA ASP A 244 -10.56 22.56 -21.98
C ASP A 244 -10.95 21.72 -20.76
N ILE A 245 -11.76 22.33 -19.87
CA ILE A 245 -12.22 21.67 -18.64
C ILE A 245 -13.07 20.42 -18.92
N ARG A 246 -13.73 20.34 -20.09
CA ARG A 246 -14.57 19.19 -20.46
C ARG A 246 -13.70 17.96 -20.67
N LEU A 247 -12.61 18.11 -21.45
CA LEU A 247 -11.61 17.06 -21.65
C LEU A 247 -11.01 16.62 -20.30
N ALA A 248 -10.62 17.60 -19.49
CA ALA A 248 -9.99 17.34 -18.19
C ALA A 248 -10.90 16.52 -17.26
N MET A 249 -12.17 16.88 -17.14
CA MET A 249 -13.12 16.21 -16.24
C MET A 249 -13.51 14.81 -16.72
N ILE A 250 -13.69 14.61 -18.04
CA ILE A 250 -14.00 13.28 -18.60
C ILE A 250 -12.81 12.33 -18.39
N ILE A 251 -11.59 12.79 -18.70
CA ILE A 251 -10.37 12.01 -18.47
C ILE A 251 -10.19 11.72 -16.98
N LEU A 252 -10.42 12.70 -16.11
CA LEU A 252 -10.35 12.53 -14.66
C LEU A 252 -11.30 11.41 -14.21
N ALA A 253 -12.56 11.44 -14.64
CA ALA A 253 -13.56 10.45 -14.29
C ALA A 253 -13.12 9.02 -14.63
N GLY A 254 -12.71 8.76 -15.88
CA GLY A 254 -12.20 7.44 -16.27
C GLY A 254 -10.94 7.03 -15.50
N SER A 255 -10.01 7.96 -15.34
CA SER A 255 -8.70 7.67 -14.74
C SER A 255 -8.73 7.34 -13.26
N LEU A 256 -9.70 7.84 -12.49
CA LEU A 256 -9.82 7.54 -11.06
C LEU A 256 -10.11 6.05 -10.81
N PHE A 257 -10.90 5.41 -11.68
CA PHE A 257 -11.13 3.96 -11.65
C PHE A 257 -9.87 3.20 -12.08
N GLY A 258 -9.25 3.62 -13.18
CA GLY A 258 -8.03 3.01 -13.68
C GLY A 258 -6.91 2.97 -12.65
N ILE A 259 -6.67 4.08 -11.93
CA ILE A 259 -5.60 4.18 -10.92
C ILE A 259 -5.72 3.11 -9.83
N GLN A 260 -6.94 2.79 -9.42
CA GLN A 260 -7.16 1.78 -8.38
C GLN A 260 -6.77 0.39 -8.87
N LEU A 261 -7.21 0.02 -10.08
CA LEU A 261 -6.86 -1.26 -10.70
C LEU A 261 -5.36 -1.36 -10.99
N GLY A 262 -4.76 -0.29 -11.52
CA GLY A 262 -3.32 -0.23 -11.77
C GLY A 262 -2.50 -0.41 -10.49
N ALA A 263 -2.90 0.24 -9.40
CA ALA A 263 -2.22 0.10 -8.11
C ALA A 263 -2.32 -1.33 -7.54
N ILE A 264 -3.48 -1.99 -7.68
CA ILE A 264 -3.64 -3.41 -7.32
C ILE A 264 -2.75 -4.29 -8.22
N GLY A 265 -2.66 -3.97 -9.52
CA GLY A 265 -1.76 -4.68 -10.45
C GLY A 265 -0.33 -4.75 -9.92
N THR A 266 0.21 -3.66 -9.36
CA THR A 266 1.60 -3.65 -8.84
C THR A 266 1.87 -4.62 -7.71
N THR A 267 0.85 -5.04 -6.94
CA THR A 267 1.07 -5.96 -5.80
C THR A 267 1.24 -7.42 -6.23
N TYR A 268 0.93 -7.74 -7.49
CA TYR A 268 0.97 -9.10 -8.03
C TYR A 268 2.02 -9.28 -9.13
N VAL A 269 2.80 -8.24 -9.42
CA VAL A 269 3.69 -8.20 -10.59
C VAL A 269 5.13 -7.92 -10.17
N LYS A 270 6.04 -8.70 -10.76
CA LYS A 270 7.48 -8.56 -10.51
C LYS A 270 7.97 -7.15 -10.90
N PRO A 271 8.84 -6.50 -10.11
CA PRO A 271 9.30 -5.13 -10.38
C PRO A 271 9.90 -4.90 -11.77
N HIS A 272 10.64 -5.86 -12.32
CA HIS A 272 11.21 -5.74 -13.67
C HIS A 272 10.14 -5.72 -14.77
N MET A 273 9.03 -6.44 -14.59
CA MET A 273 7.90 -6.42 -15.55
C MET A 273 7.22 -5.06 -15.57
N ILE A 274 7.21 -4.32 -14.44
CA ILE A 274 6.72 -2.94 -14.40
C ILE A 274 7.57 -2.04 -15.31
N LYS A 275 8.91 -2.20 -15.25
CA LYS A 275 9.85 -1.47 -16.12
C LYS A 275 9.68 -1.84 -17.60
N VAL A 276 9.46 -3.12 -17.91
CA VAL A 276 9.16 -3.58 -19.28
C VAL A 276 7.89 -2.95 -19.81
N VAL A 277 6.79 -2.99 -19.05
CA VAL A 277 5.50 -2.38 -19.43
C VAL A 277 5.68 -0.88 -19.68
N MET A 278 6.35 -0.18 -18.77
CA MET A 278 6.65 1.24 -18.93
C MET A 278 7.44 1.52 -20.21
N GLY A 279 8.57 0.85 -20.41
CA GLY A 279 9.43 1.04 -21.57
C GLY A 279 8.70 0.76 -22.89
N VAL A 280 7.93 -0.33 -22.96
CA VAL A 280 7.17 -0.69 -24.16
C VAL A 280 6.11 0.36 -24.50
N ILE A 281 5.30 0.79 -23.53
CA ILE A 281 4.28 1.84 -23.78
C ILE A 281 4.95 3.13 -24.22
N MET A 282 6.07 3.53 -23.60
CA MET A 282 6.80 4.74 -23.99
C MET A 282 7.32 4.68 -25.42
N VAL A 283 7.91 3.56 -25.83
CA VAL A 283 8.43 3.37 -27.20
C VAL A 283 7.29 3.38 -28.23
N LEU A 284 6.15 2.75 -27.92
CA LEU A 284 5.00 2.75 -28.84
C LEU A 284 4.36 4.15 -28.96
N VAL A 285 4.27 4.90 -27.85
CA VAL A 285 3.80 6.29 -27.89
C VAL A 285 4.78 7.19 -28.65
N LEU A 286 6.09 6.98 -28.47
CA LEU A 286 7.13 7.65 -29.27
C LEU A 286 6.92 7.38 -30.76
N LEU A 287 6.71 6.12 -31.14
CA LEU A 287 6.50 5.74 -32.54
C LEU A 287 5.25 6.41 -33.11
N SER A 288 4.15 6.44 -32.35
CA SER A 288 2.94 7.18 -32.74
C SER A 288 3.23 8.65 -33.02
N ARG A 289 3.98 9.35 -32.14
CA ARG A 289 4.31 10.76 -32.34
C ARG A 289 5.32 10.99 -33.47
N ALA A 290 6.30 10.11 -33.63
CA ALA A 290 7.26 10.18 -34.73
C ALA A 290 6.56 10.10 -36.10
N ILE A 291 5.59 9.21 -36.25
CA ILE A 291 4.79 9.06 -37.48
C ILE A 291 3.95 10.31 -37.78
N ALA A 292 3.54 11.07 -36.76
CA ALA A 292 2.76 12.29 -36.93
C ALA A 292 3.62 13.53 -37.28
N ILE A 293 4.94 13.50 -37.07
CA ILE A 293 5.82 14.68 -37.33
C ILE A 293 5.80 15.13 -38.80
N PRO A 294 5.94 14.25 -39.81
CA PRO A 294 5.91 14.67 -41.22
C PRO A 294 4.63 15.41 -41.61
N VAL A 295 3.49 15.03 -41.01
CA VAL A 295 2.21 15.71 -41.22
C VAL A 295 2.29 17.16 -40.75
N TYR A 296 2.79 17.42 -39.55
CA TYR A 296 2.89 18.79 -39.03
C TYR A 296 3.95 19.61 -39.77
N LEU A 297 5.06 18.99 -40.19
CA LEU A 297 6.06 19.65 -41.05
C LEU A 297 5.47 20.07 -42.40
N SER A 298 4.60 19.23 -42.98
CA SER A 298 3.87 19.54 -44.20
C SER A 298 2.85 20.66 -43.99
N GLU A 299 2.09 20.64 -42.90
CA GLU A 299 1.12 21.71 -42.56
C GLU A 299 1.82 23.07 -42.35
N LEU A 300 3.08 23.07 -41.90
CA LEU A 300 3.92 24.25 -41.72
C LEU A 300 4.73 24.64 -42.95
N HIS A 301 4.59 23.92 -44.07
CA HIS A 301 5.36 24.16 -45.31
C HIS A 301 6.89 24.07 -45.13
N LEU A 302 7.36 23.29 -44.14
CA LEU A 302 8.78 23.03 -43.91
C LEU A 302 9.32 21.87 -44.77
N ILE A 303 8.42 21.03 -45.27
CA ILE A 303 8.67 20.01 -46.29
C ILE A 303 7.64 20.17 -47.40
N ASN A 304 7.85 19.47 -48.53
CA ASN A 304 6.86 19.42 -49.61
C ASN A 304 5.50 18.98 -49.07
N THR A 305 4.44 19.64 -49.55
CA THR A 305 3.06 19.32 -49.16
C THR A 305 2.77 17.86 -49.47
N LEU A 306 2.50 17.09 -48.42
CA LEU A 306 2.17 15.69 -48.54
C LEU A 306 0.80 15.54 -49.20
N ASP A 307 0.69 14.53 -50.05
CA ASP A 307 -0.58 14.16 -50.65
C ASP A 307 -1.65 13.92 -49.56
N PRO A 308 -2.92 14.34 -49.77
CA PRO A 308 -3.98 14.16 -48.78
C PRO A 308 -4.20 12.71 -48.35
N HIS A 309 -4.03 11.75 -49.27
CA HIS A 309 -4.15 10.32 -48.92
C HIS A 309 -3.00 9.88 -48.01
N LEU A 310 -1.77 10.31 -48.31
CA LEU A 310 -0.61 10.01 -47.46
C LEU A 310 -0.74 10.66 -46.07
N THR A 311 -1.24 11.90 -46.01
CA THR A 311 -1.51 12.60 -44.75
C THR A 311 -2.54 11.85 -43.91
N GLY A 312 -3.65 11.42 -44.51
CA GLY A 312 -4.67 10.61 -43.85
C GLY A 312 -4.13 9.27 -43.37
N ALA A 313 -3.32 8.59 -44.20
CA ALA A 313 -2.68 7.33 -43.85
C ALA A 313 -1.75 7.49 -42.63
N LEU A 314 -0.89 8.50 -42.61
CA LEU A 314 0.01 8.76 -41.48
C LEU A 314 -0.75 9.09 -40.18
N LYS A 315 -1.81 9.92 -40.25
CA LYS A 315 -2.68 10.22 -39.09
C LYS A 315 -3.33 8.94 -38.55
N ASN A 316 -3.87 8.09 -39.43
CA ASN A 316 -4.49 6.82 -39.05
C ASN A 316 -3.49 5.83 -38.46
N ILE A 317 -2.32 5.66 -39.07
CA ILE A 317 -1.26 4.78 -38.54
C ILE A 317 -0.81 5.26 -37.16
N SER A 318 -0.57 6.57 -37.00
CA SER A 318 -0.22 7.16 -35.71
C SER A 318 -1.27 6.86 -34.63
N PHE A 319 -2.56 6.96 -34.97
CA PHE A 319 -3.66 6.63 -34.07
C PHE A 319 -3.69 5.13 -33.74
N VAL A 320 -3.61 4.25 -34.73
CA VAL A 320 -3.63 2.79 -34.53
C VAL A 320 -2.47 2.35 -33.64
N VAL A 321 -1.26 2.87 -33.86
CA VAL A 321 -0.09 2.59 -33.02
C VAL A 321 -0.34 3.03 -31.57
N LEU A 322 -0.98 4.17 -31.35
CA LEU A 322 -1.32 4.65 -30.01
C LEU A 322 -2.36 3.75 -29.31
N ILE A 323 -3.40 3.32 -30.03
CA ILE A 323 -4.40 2.40 -29.50
C ILE A 323 -3.77 1.04 -29.19
N ALA A 324 -2.89 0.54 -30.06
CA ALA A 324 -2.13 -0.67 -29.80
C ALA A 324 -1.25 -0.52 -28.54
N ALA A 325 -0.63 0.63 -28.32
CA ALA A 325 0.14 0.92 -27.11
C ALA A 325 -0.71 0.84 -25.84
N LEU A 326 -1.89 1.49 -25.87
CA LEU A 326 -2.85 1.51 -24.78
C LEU A 326 -3.40 0.11 -24.49
N ALA A 327 -3.78 -0.62 -25.54
CA ALA A 327 -4.30 -1.99 -25.44
C ALA A 327 -3.24 -2.96 -24.93
N ALA A 328 -2.00 -2.88 -25.43
CA ALA A 328 -0.89 -3.69 -24.96
C ALA A 328 -0.60 -3.41 -23.47
N GLY A 329 -0.56 -2.13 -23.08
CA GLY A 329 -0.39 -1.74 -21.68
C GLY A 329 -1.46 -2.31 -20.78
N ALA A 330 -2.74 -2.14 -21.14
CA ALA A 330 -3.86 -2.68 -20.39
C ALA A 330 -3.83 -4.22 -20.33
N ALA A 331 -3.59 -4.89 -21.46
CA ALA A 331 -3.54 -6.34 -21.56
C ALA A 331 -2.43 -6.94 -20.68
N ILE A 332 -1.23 -6.34 -20.68
CA ILE A 332 -0.13 -6.83 -19.83
C ILE A 332 -0.51 -6.67 -18.35
N VAL A 333 -1.05 -5.51 -17.95
CA VAL A 333 -1.48 -5.29 -16.57
C VAL A 333 -2.58 -6.27 -16.15
N PHE A 334 -3.62 -6.47 -16.96
CA PHE A 334 -4.68 -7.44 -16.65
C PHE A 334 -4.18 -8.88 -16.64
N ALA A 335 -3.39 -9.30 -17.63
CA ALA A 335 -2.83 -10.65 -17.68
C ALA A 335 -1.94 -10.93 -16.47
N SER A 336 -1.17 -9.93 -16.04
CA SER A 336 -0.28 -10.04 -14.89
C SER A 336 -1.06 -10.11 -13.57
N LEU A 337 -2.14 -9.34 -13.43
CA LEU A 337 -3.06 -9.41 -12.30
C LEU A 337 -3.79 -10.77 -12.25
N TRP A 338 -4.28 -11.25 -13.40
CA TRP A 338 -4.94 -12.55 -13.48
C TRP A 338 -3.98 -13.69 -13.13
N ARG A 339 -2.76 -13.68 -13.69
CA ARG A 339 -1.72 -14.67 -13.34
C ARG A 339 -1.37 -14.63 -11.86
N GLY A 340 -1.20 -13.46 -11.27
CA GLY A 340 -0.94 -13.34 -9.84
C GLY A 340 -2.08 -13.87 -8.96
N ILE A 341 -3.34 -13.52 -9.28
CA ILE A 341 -4.51 -14.01 -8.53
C ILE A 341 -4.69 -15.52 -8.70
N SER A 342 -4.50 -16.05 -9.91
CA SER A 342 -4.63 -17.49 -10.20
C SER A 342 -3.49 -18.31 -9.59
N LEU A 343 -2.26 -17.80 -9.56
CA LEU A 343 -1.15 -18.42 -8.83
C LEU A 343 -1.45 -18.42 -7.33
N HIS A 344 -1.90 -17.29 -6.77
CA HIS A 344 -2.27 -17.22 -5.37
C HIS A 344 -3.40 -18.20 -5.01
N ARG A 345 -4.43 -18.33 -5.88
CA ARG A 345 -5.48 -19.35 -5.75
C ARG A 345 -4.96 -20.77 -5.90
N ARG A 346 -4.08 -21.05 -6.88
CA ARG A 346 -3.49 -22.38 -7.08
C ARG A 346 -2.60 -22.79 -5.93
N GLU A 347 -1.83 -21.88 -5.36
CA GLU A 347 -1.05 -22.12 -4.14
C GLU A 347 -1.95 -22.38 -2.93
N THR A 348 -3.09 -21.68 -2.82
CA THR A 348 -4.08 -22.01 -1.78
C THR A 348 -4.79 -23.35 -2.02
N THR A 349 -5.09 -23.70 -3.27
CA THR A 349 -5.73 -24.98 -3.63
C THR A 349 -4.75 -26.16 -3.53
N LEU A 350 -3.49 -26.00 -3.94
CA LEU A 350 -2.44 -27.01 -3.79
C LEU A 350 -2.05 -27.20 -2.32
N ALA A 351 -2.01 -26.11 -1.53
CA ALA A 351 -1.88 -26.22 -0.07
C ALA A 351 -3.09 -26.95 0.55
N GLY A 352 -4.30 -26.76 0.03
CA GLY A 352 -5.48 -27.53 0.44
C GLY A 352 -5.48 -29.00 -0.01
N ALA A 353 -4.97 -29.29 -1.21
CA ALA A 353 -4.88 -30.66 -1.75
C ALA A 353 -3.74 -31.47 -1.11
N SER A 354 -2.62 -30.84 -0.75
CA SER A 354 -1.53 -31.47 0.03
C SER A 354 -1.96 -31.90 1.43
N VAL A 355 -3.07 -31.35 1.96
CA VAL A 355 -3.66 -31.76 3.25
C VAL A 355 -4.58 -32.98 3.07
N ALA A 356 -5.14 -33.20 1.88
CA ALA A 356 -6.05 -34.31 1.61
C ALA A 356 -5.34 -35.66 1.33
N THR A 357 -4.02 -35.66 1.07
CA THR A 357 -3.27 -36.86 0.70
C THR A 357 -2.36 -37.43 1.81
N PHE A 358 -2.51 -36.99 3.06
CA PHE A 358 -1.87 -37.69 4.17
C PHE A 358 -2.71 -38.92 4.55
N ALA A 359 -2.37 -40.06 3.94
CA ALA A 359 -2.66 -41.37 4.49
C ALA A 359 -2.11 -41.43 5.93
N PRO A 360 -2.81 -42.08 6.88
CA PRO A 360 -2.41 -42.11 8.28
C PRO A 360 -1.07 -42.83 8.39
N THR A 361 0.01 -42.05 8.49
CA THR A 361 1.32 -42.60 8.87
C THR A 361 1.16 -42.99 10.33
N THR A 362 1.45 -44.26 10.61
CA THR A 362 1.36 -44.91 11.92
C THR A 362 1.85 -43.98 13.03
N ALA A 363 0.91 -43.35 13.71
CA ALA A 363 1.16 -42.54 14.89
C ALA A 363 1.61 -43.47 16.00
N THR A 364 2.91 -43.41 16.30
CA THR A 364 3.43 -43.84 17.60
C THR A 364 2.68 -43.01 18.64
N THR A 365 1.89 -43.69 19.46
CA THR A 365 1.06 -43.11 20.50
C THR A 365 1.91 -42.39 21.54
N SER A 366 2.12 -41.09 21.34
CA SER A 366 2.45 -40.19 22.44
C SER A 366 1.16 -39.86 23.20
N PRO A 367 1.19 -39.77 24.54
CA PRO A 367 -0.02 -39.63 25.33
C PRO A 367 -0.69 -38.29 25.01
N ARG A 368 -1.99 -38.36 24.67
CA ARG A 368 -2.90 -37.23 24.41
C ARG A 368 -2.55 -36.03 25.30
N ALA A 369 -1.97 -34.99 24.70
CA ALA A 369 -1.91 -33.67 25.29
C ALA A 369 -3.35 -33.21 25.58
N GLN A 370 -3.74 -33.18 26.85
CA GLN A 370 -4.96 -32.52 27.29
C GLN A 370 -4.82 -31.03 26.93
N LEU A 371 -5.44 -30.65 25.82
CA LEU A 371 -5.66 -29.26 25.46
C LEU A 371 -6.29 -28.56 26.67
N SER A 372 -5.72 -27.45 27.13
CA SER A 372 -6.29 -26.59 28.17
C SER A 372 -6.97 -25.37 27.51
N PRO A 373 -8.18 -25.51 26.96
CA PRO A 373 -8.88 -24.46 26.21
C PRO A 373 -9.28 -23.25 27.06
N LEU A 374 -9.23 -23.36 28.39
CA LEU A 374 -9.57 -22.26 29.31
C LEU A 374 -8.35 -21.47 29.82
N GLY A 375 -7.14 -21.79 29.33
CA GLY A 375 -5.87 -21.11 29.65
C GLY A 375 -5.48 -21.16 31.13
N ARG A 376 -4.42 -21.91 31.48
CA ARG A 376 -3.82 -21.83 32.83
C ARG A 376 -2.91 -20.61 32.99
N PHE A 377 -2.59 -19.99 31.86
CA PHE A 377 -1.63 -18.91 31.69
C PHE A 377 -0.23 -19.26 32.23
N GLU A 378 0.20 -20.50 32.00
CA GLU A 378 1.48 -21.03 32.48
C GLU A 378 2.55 -21.07 31.38
N GLN A 379 2.18 -21.17 30.09
CA GLN A 379 3.09 -21.34 28.94
C GLN A 379 2.76 -20.37 27.81
N PHE A 380 3.58 -19.34 27.62
CA PHE A 380 3.35 -18.34 26.58
C PHE A 380 4.28 -18.54 25.39
N LEU A 381 3.74 -18.34 24.19
CA LEU A 381 4.52 -18.12 22.98
C LEU A 381 4.42 -16.65 22.57
N LEU A 382 5.53 -15.93 22.51
CA LEU A 382 5.62 -14.59 21.94
C LEU A 382 6.14 -14.67 20.51
N ALA A 383 5.34 -14.25 19.53
CA ALA A 383 5.78 -14.11 18.15
C ALA A 383 6.20 -12.65 17.88
N SER A 384 7.45 -12.43 17.48
CA SER A 384 7.98 -11.10 17.19
C SER A 384 8.95 -11.10 16.02
N ASP A 385 8.77 -10.17 15.09
CA ASP A 385 9.59 -9.97 13.89
C ASP A 385 10.59 -8.81 14.02
N GLY A 386 10.79 -8.28 15.23
CA GLY A 386 11.64 -7.12 15.50
C GLY A 386 11.07 -5.78 15.01
N SER A 387 9.86 -5.79 14.42
CA SER A 387 9.25 -4.58 13.91
C SER A 387 8.72 -3.69 15.05
N PRO A 388 8.53 -2.38 14.80
CA PRO A 388 7.87 -1.50 15.77
C PRO A 388 6.44 -1.97 16.14
N TYR A 389 5.82 -2.84 15.35
CA TYR A 389 4.48 -3.36 15.59
C TYR A 389 4.47 -4.53 16.60
N SER A 390 5.56 -5.29 16.71
CA SER A 390 5.68 -6.34 17.73
C SER A 390 6.12 -5.80 19.09
N ALA A 391 6.64 -4.56 19.17
CA ALA A 391 7.12 -3.95 20.41
C ALA A 391 6.07 -3.94 21.54
N GLY A 392 4.80 -3.69 21.23
CA GLY A 392 3.71 -3.77 22.22
C GLY A 392 3.51 -5.19 22.74
N ALA A 393 3.53 -6.18 21.84
CA ALA A 393 3.41 -7.59 22.20
C ALA A 393 4.58 -8.08 23.05
N VAL A 394 5.81 -7.66 22.75
CA VAL A 394 6.99 -7.99 23.58
C VAL A 394 6.79 -7.49 25.01
N ARG A 395 6.48 -6.20 25.16
CA ARG A 395 6.28 -5.58 26.48
C ARG A 395 5.18 -6.27 27.29
N GLU A 396 4.01 -6.47 26.68
CA GLU A 396 2.88 -7.05 27.41
C GLU A 396 3.02 -8.56 27.64
N ALA A 397 3.70 -9.30 26.75
CA ALA A 397 4.03 -10.70 26.99
C ALA A 397 4.94 -10.85 28.21
N LEU A 398 5.98 -10.01 28.34
CA LEU A 398 6.88 -10.04 29.49
C LEU A 398 6.15 -9.67 30.78
N ARG A 399 5.37 -8.58 30.76
CA ARG A 399 4.58 -8.12 31.92
C ARG A 399 3.58 -9.18 32.38
N MET A 400 2.84 -9.76 31.43
CA MET A 400 1.84 -10.79 31.72
C MET A 400 2.51 -12.09 32.17
N ALA A 401 3.63 -12.50 31.57
CA ALA A 401 4.36 -13.69 31.98
C ALA A 401 4.90 -13.56 33.41
N HIS A 402 5.42 -12.38 33.78
CA HIS A 402 5.83 -12.10 35.15
C HIS A 402 4.66 -12.22 36.13
N LYS A 403 3.53 -11.54 35.84
CA LYS A 403 2.33 -11.60 36.70
C LYS A 403 1.78 -13.02 36.85
N CYS A 404 1.71 -13.78 35.75
CA CYS A 404 1.19 -15.14 35.77
C CYS A 404 2.23 -16.18 36.27
N LYS A 405 3.49 -15.78 36.49
CA LYS A 405 4.63 -16.69 36.69
C LYS A 405 4.74 -17.73 35.56
N ALA A 406 4.42 -17.31 34.34
CA ALA A 406 4.45 -18.15 33.15
C ALA A 406 5.88 -18.32 32.62
N ARG A 407 6.16 -19.46 31.98
CA ARG A 407 7.34 -19.59 31.12
C ARG A 407 7.03 -18.99 29.77
N LEU A 408 8.02 -18.34 29.16
CA LEU A 408 7.90 -17.67 27.87
C LEU A 408 8.80 -18.35 26.84
N ARG A 409 8.29 -18.60 25.65
CA ARG A 409 9.12 -18.83 24.46
C ARG A 409 8.92 -17.68 23.48
N ALA A 410 9.98 -16.96 23.18
CA ALA A 410 9.98 -15.95 22.13
C ALA A 410 10.46 -16.55 20.81
N VAL A 411 9.71 -16.32 19.74
CA VAL A 411 10.00 -16.85 18.41
C VAL A 411 10.06 -15.71 17.40
N SER A 412 11.09 -15.76 16.56
CA SER A 412 11.15 -14.97 15.34
C SER A 412 11.18 -15.92 14.16
N VAL A 413 10.17 -15.79 13.27
CA VAL A 413 10.06 -16.62 12.08
C VAL A 413 10.49 -15.80 10.86
N ILE A 414 11.48 -16.32 10.14
CA ILE A 414 11.94 -15.76 8.88
C ILE A 414 11.16 -16.46 7.77
N ALA A 415 10.49 -15.67 6.93
CA ALA A 415 9.77 -16.20 5.78
C ALA A 415 10.77 -16.75 4.77
N GLY A 416 10.98 -18.06 4.77
CA GLY A 416 11.80 -18.75 3.79
C GLY A 416 10.88 -19.49 2.83
N GLY A 417 10.48 -18.85 1.73
CA GLY A 417 9.56 -19.46 0.77
C GLY A 417 9.14 -18.58 -0.41
N ASP A 418 9.36 -17.26 -0.33
CA ASP A 418 9.28 -16.44 -1.53
C ASP A 418 10.46 -16.81 -2.42
N ILE A 419 10.22 -17.01 -3.73
CA ILE A 419 11.26 -17.31 -4.73
C ILE A 419 12.38 -16.25 -4.72
N GLU A 420 12.12 -15.08 -4.12
CA GLU A 420 13.10 -14.02 -3.81
C GLU A 420 14.13 -14.43 -2.72
N HIS A 421 13.76 -15.17 -1.68
CA HIS A 421 14.66 -15.61 -0.60
C HIS A 421 15.66 -16.69 -1.05
N ASN A 422 15.24 -17.61 -1.94
CA ASN A 422 16.15 -18.61 -2.51
C ASN A 422 17.13 -18.02 -3.56
N ALA A 423 16.84 -16.83 -4.10
CA ALA A 423 17.73 -16.14 -5.03
C ALA A 423 18.78 -15.24 -4.33
N MET A 424 18.60 -14.93 -3.03
CA MET A 424 19.44 -14.02 -2.25
C MET A 424 20.70 -14.66 -1.62
N GLY A 425 20.93 -15.96 -1.86
CA GLY A 425 22.12 -16.68 -1.39
C GLY A 425 22.13 -16.92 0.13
N GLU A 426 22.88 -17.93 0.57
CA GLU A 426 22.96 -18.34 1.99
C GLU A 426 23.28 -17.17 2.93
N GLN A 427 24.11 -16.21 2.48
CA GLN A 427 24.57 -15.06 3.28
C GLN A 427 23.45 -14.10 3.70
N PHE A 428 22.40 -13.89 2.89
CA PHE A 428 21.29 -13.01 3.28
C PHE A 428 20.41 -13.67 4.34
N VAL A 429 20.13 -14.96 4.17
CA VAL A 429 19.39 -15.76 5.15
C VAL A 429 20.16 -15.81 6.47
N THR A 430 21.49 -15.96 6.43
CA THR A 430 22.35 -15.86 7.63
C THR A 430 22.20 -14.50 8.31
N LYS A 431 22.22 -13.39 7.56
CA LYS A 431 22.09 -12.04 8.12
C LYS A 431 20.72 -11.77 8.74
N GLU A 432 19.63 -12.23 8.13
CA GLU A 432 18.29 -12.14 8.72
C GLU A 432 18.16 -13.04 9.96
N LEU A 433 18.75 -14.23 9.94
CA LEU A 433 18.86 -15.10 11.12
C LEU A 433 19.65 -14.41 12.23
N ASP A 434 20.76 -13.75 11.92
CA ASP A 434 21.57 -13.03 12.90
C ASP A 434 20.81 -11.83 13.48
N ALA A 435 20.07 -11.08 12.66
CA ALA A 435 19.21 -9.99 13.12
C ALA A 435 18.05 -10.50 13.99
N ALA A 436 17.41 -11.61 13.61
CA ALA A 436 16.37 -12.26 14.38
C ALA A 436 16.91 -12.77 15.72
N ARG A 437 18.10 -13.38 15.74
CA ARG A 437 18.78 -13.83 16.95
C ARG A 437 19.14 -12.66 17.86
N ALA A 438 19.72 -11.59 17.32
CA ALA A 438 20.04 -10.39 18.10
C ALA A 438 18.79 -9.75 18.73
N HIS A 439 17.67 -9.72 18.00
CA HIS A 439 16.38 -9.26 18.52
C HIS A 439 15.85 -10.18 19.65
N LEU A 440 15.94 -11.49 19.46
CA LEU A 440 15.53 -12.47 20.47
C LEU A 440 16.43 -12.44 21.71
N ASP A 441 17.73 -12.22 21.56
CA ASP A 441 18.65 -12.04 22.67
C ASP A 441 18.28 -10.80 23.49
N ASP A 442 17.86 -9.72 22.83
CA ASP A 442 17.34 -8.55 23.52
C ASP A 442 16.07 -8.86 24.33
N ILE A 443 15.11 -9.58 23.74
CA ILE A 443 13.91 -10.06 24.46
C ILE A 443 14.31 -10.92 25.66
N LYS A 444 15.29 -11.83 25.49
CA LYS A 444 15.77 -12.70 26.56
C LYS A 444 16.37 -11.91 27.72
N ARG A 445 17.17 -10.88 27.42
CA ARG A 445 17.71 -9.95 28.43
C ARG A 445 16.59 -9.22 29.18
N GLN A 446 15.61 -8.66 28.45
CA GLN A 446 14.45 -8.01 29.06
C GLN A 446 13.65 -8.97 29.94
N ALA A 447 13.49 -10.22 29.52
CA ALA A 447 12.81 -11.27 30.29
C ALA A 447 13.56 -11.62 31.58
N SER A 448 14.89 -11.79 31.51
CA SER A 448 15.72 -12.03 32.69
C SER A 448 15.65 -10.86 33.68
N ALA A 449 15.68 -9.61 33.20
CA ALA A 449 15.52 -8.42 34.02
C ALA A 449 14.12 -8.36 34.69
N ALA A 450 13.09 -8.89 34.03
CA ALA A 450 11.74 -9.01 34.56
C ALA A 450 11.52 -10.29 35.39
N GLY A 451 12.53 -11.13 35.62
CA GLY A 451 12.38 -12.40 36.34
C GLY A 451 11.52 -13.45 35.64
N VAL A 452 11.44 -13.41 34.30
CA VAL A 452 10.68 -14.35 33.46
C VAL A 452 11.61 -15.37 32.82
N THR A 453 11.31 -16.65 32.99
CA THR A 453 12.03 -17.74 32.31
C THR A 453 11.69 -17.71 30.81
N CYS A 454 12.64 -17.24 30.00
CA CYS A 454 12.46 -17.08 28.56
C CYS A 454 13.40 -17.97 27.74
N GLN A 455 12.82 -18.78 26.86
CA GLN A 455 13.51 -19.51 25.80
C GLN A 455 13.34 -18.73 24.49
N ILE A 456 14.31 -18.84 23.58
CA ILE A 456 14.30 -18.13 22.31
C ILE A 456 14.49 -19.11 21.16
N GLU A 457 13.79 -18.89 20.05
CA GLU A 457 13.90 -19.70 18.84
C GLU A 457 13.84 -18.81 17.59
N ALA A 458 14.88 -18.87 16.77
CA ALA A 458 14.91 -18.25 15.44
C ALA A 458 14.76 -19.36 14.40
N THR A 459 13.65 -19.36 13.68
CA THR A 459 13.26 -20.44 12.76
C THR A 459 12.94 -19.88 11.38
N GLN A 460 13.09 -20.71 10.36
CA GLN A 460 12.80 -20.38 8.97
C GLN A 460 11.67 -21.26 8.46
N GLY A 461 10.69 -20.68 7.78
CA GLY A 461 9.60 -21.46 7.20
C GLY A 461 8.91 -20.77 6.03
N ASN A 462 8.35 -21.58 5.12
CA ASN A 462 7.59 -21.12 3.94
C ASN A 462 6.37 -20.27 4.35
N GLN A 463 5.77 -20.57 5.51
CA GLN A 463 4.60 -19.86 6.00
C GLN A 463 4.77 -19.49 7.48
N VAL A 464 4.91 -18.19 7.73
CA VAL A 464 5.14 -17.63 9.07
C VAL A 464 4.13 -18.12 10.11
N TYR A 465 2.84 -18.16 9.76
CA TYR A 465 1.81 -18.56 10.71
C TYR A 465 1.90 -20.04 11.10
N GLN A 466 2.25 -20.92 10.15
CA GLN A 466 2.36 -22.37 10.43
C GLN A 466 3.47 -22.60 11.44
N GLU A 467 4.61 -21.96 11.24
CA GLU A 467 5.74 -22.08 12.15
C GLU A 467 5.43 -21.51 13.54
N ILE A 468 4.69 -20.39 13.64
CA ILE A 468 4.18 -19.90 14.93
C ILE A 468 3.30 -20.96 15.61
N ILE A 469 2.40 -21.62 14.88
CA ILE A 469 1.55 -22.68 15.44
C ILE A 469 2.38 -23.90 15.87
N THR A 470 3.30 -24.37 15.03
CA THR A 470 4.21 -25.50 15.35
C THR A 470 5.00 -25.22 16.61
N GLN A 471 5.56 -24.00 16.74
CA GLN A 471 6.30 -23.62 17.93
C GLN A 471 5.40 -23.52 19.16
N ALA A 472 4.16 -23.01 19.03
CA ALA A 472 3.18 -23.01 20.10
C ALA A 472 2.87 -24.45 20.57
N GLU A 473 2.68 -25.38 19.64
CA GLU A 473 2.37 -26.79 19.94
C GLU A 473 3.55 -27.48 20.63
N SER A 474 4.78 -27.20 20.18
CA SER A 474 6.01 -27.80 20.74
C SER A 474 6.23 -27.50 22.23
N VAL A 475 5.75 -26.34 22.71
CA VAL A 475 5.82 -25.94 24.12
C VAL A 475 4.49 -26.10 24.85
N GLN A 476 3.46 -26.62 24.17
CA GLN A 476 2.09 -26.66 24.67
C GLN A 476 1.64 -25.31 25.20
N ALA A 477 1.85 -24.25 24.41
CA ALA A 477 1.49 -22.90 24.78
C ALA A 477 -0.01 -22.80 25.05
N ASP A 478 -0.38 -22.13 26.13
CA ASP A 478 -1.78 -21.81 26.44
C ASP A 478 -2.17 -20.39 26.01
N LEU A 479 -1.18 -19.58 25.62
CA LEU A 479 -1.36 -18.25 25.05
C LEU A 479 -0.30 -17.95 23.98
N ILE A 480 -0.74 -17.55 22.80
CA ILE A 480 0.11 -16.88 21.80
C ILE A 480 -0.06 -15.37 21.95
N VAL A 481 1.04 -14.64 22.14
CA VAL A 481 1.08 -13.18 22.17
C VAL A 481 1.75 -12.67 20.91
N MET A 482 1.09 -11.77 20.17
CA MET A 482 1.65 -11.21 18.95
C MET A 482 1.23 -9.77 18.69
N GLY A 483 2.07 -9.05 17.95
CA GLY A 483 1.78 -7.68 17.56
C GLY A 483 0.64 -7.58 16.56
N ARG A 484 -0.09 -6.46 16.58
CA ARG A 484 -0.96 -6.09 15.47
C ARG A 484 -0.14 -5.38 14.40
N ARG A 485 0.10 -6.03 13.26
CA ARG A 485 0.75 -5.37 12.12
C ARG A 485 -0.09 -4.14 11.71
N GLY A 486 0.54 -2.97 11.67
CA GLY A 486 -0.16 -1.70 11.50
C GLY A 486 -0.76 -1.50 10.10
N ARG A 487 -1.76 -0.62 10.06
CA ARG A 487 -2.57 -0.22 8.90
C ARG A 487 -1.78 0.55 7.82
N HIS A 488 -0.95 -0.09 7.01
CA HIS A 488 -0.33 0.58 5.84
C HIS A 488 -0.49 -0.24 4.55
N GLY A 489 -1.23 0.29 3.56
CA GLY A 489 -1.46 -0.31 2.25
C GLY A 489 -2.94 -0.43 1.85
N LEU A 490 -3.22 -0.85 0.60
CA LEU A 490 -4.55 -0.99 0.01
C LEU A 490 -5.43 -2.10 0.64
N ALA A 491 -4.93 -2.90 1.57
CA ALA A 491 -5.71 -3.87 2.33
C ALA A 491 -6.24 -3.22 3.62
N ARG A 492 -7.35 -2.48 3.49
CA ARG A 492 -7.84 -1.54 4.53
C ARG A 492 -8.78 -2.15 5.58
N PHE A 493 -8.91 -3.47 5.66
CA PHE A 493 -9.89 -4.12 6.54
C PHE A 493 -9.41 -5.40 7.23
N MET A 494 -8.12 -5.72 7.19
CA MET A 494 -7.63 -7.02 7.64
C MET A 494 -6.51 -6.90 8.67
N VAL A 495 -6.68 -7.64 9.75
CA VAL A 495 -5.61 -8.18 10.56
C VAL A 495 -4.58 -8.82 9.62
N GLY A 496 -3.27 -8.63 9.86
CA GLY A 496 -2.23 -9.11 8.94
C GLY A 496 -2.44 -10.58 8.55
N PRO A 497 -2.12 -11.03 7.32
CA PRO A 497 -2.44 -12.38 6.85
C PRO A 497 -1.99 -13.47 7.82
N SER A 498 -0.83 -13.28 8.45
CA SER A 498 -0.32 -14.19 9.48
C SER A 498 -1.13 -14.15 10.77
N THR A 499 -1.52 -12.98 11.28
CA THR A 499 -2.29 -12.85 12.54
C THR A 499 -3.68 -13.48 12.42
N VAL A 500 -4.42 -13.27 11.31
CA VAL A 500 -5.72 -13.94 11.11
C VAL A 500 -5.53 -15.46 11.05
N ARG A 501 -4.51 -15.93 10.32
CA ARG A 501 -4.24 -17.36 10.18
C ARG A 501 -3.80 -17.99 11.49
N VAL A 502 -2.98 -17.32 12.30
CA VAL A 502 -2.64 -17.75 13.67
C VAL A 502 -3.90 -17.85 14.51
N ILE A 503 -4.76 -16.82 14.54
CA ILE A 503 -6.01 -16.88 15.31
C ILE A 503 -6.90 -18.02 14.80
N GLY A 504 -6.98 -18.26 13.49
CA GLY A 504 -7.75 -19.36 12.91
C GLY A 504 -7.25 -20.73 13.37
N HIS A 505 -5.94 -20.97 13.30
CA HIS A 505 -5.34 -22.31 13.46
C HIS A 505 -4.78 -22.59 14.86
N ALA A 506 -4.63 -21.58 15.71
CA ALA A 506 -4.14 -21.78 17.08
C ALA A 506 -5.06 -22.71 17.87
N HIS A 507 -4.44 -23.67 18.57
CA HIS A 507 -5.09 -24.56 19.52
C HIS A 507 -5.33 -23.90 20.89
N CYS A 508 -4.74 -22.71 21.12
CA CYS A 508 -4.79 -21.97 22.37
C CYS A 508 -5.23 -20.51 22.15
N ASN A 509 -5.35 -19.76 23.25
CA ASN A 509 -5.79 -18.37 23.21
C ASN A 509 -4.78 -17.49 22.47
N VAL A 510 -5.26 -16.41 21.83
CA VAL A 510 -4.39 -15.49 21.10
C VAL A 510 -4.60 -14.06 21.60
N LEU A 511 -3.56 -13.46 22.14
CA LEU A 511 -3.52 -12.06 22.56
C LEU A 511 -2.86 -11.21 21.46
N VAL A 512 -3.65 -10.34 20.85
CA VAL A 512 -3.18 -9.38 19.85
C VAL A 512 -2.98 -8.02 20.51
N VAL A 513 -1.74 -7.52 20.45
CA VAL A 513 -1.34 -6.29 21.16
C VAL A 513 -0.95 -5.20 20.16
N PRO A 514 -1.73 -4.11 20.04
CA PRO A 514 -1.31 -2.92 19.31
C PRO A 514 -0.06 -2.28 19.93
N ARG A 515 0.77 -1.62 19.11
CA ARG A 515 2.06 -1.02 19.55
C ARG A 515 1.97 -0.19 20.85
N ALA A 516 0.95 0.66 20.95
CA ALA A 516 0.76 1.60 22.06
C ALA A 516 -0.18 1.09 23.16
N ALA A 517 -0.69 -0.16 23.06
CA ALA A 517 -1.58 -0.72 24.06
C ALA A 517 -0.78 -1.15 25.30
N GLU A 518 -1.30 -0.87 26.49
CA GLU A 518 -0.70 -1.28 27.76
C GLU A 518 -1.75 -1.92 28.66
N LEU A 519 -1.47 -3.11 29.21
CA LEU A 519 -2.33 -3.79 30.17
C LEU A 519 -1.93 -3.37 31.58
N VAL A 520 -2.35 -2.17 31.99
CA VAL A 520 -2.04 -1.64 33.34
C VAL A 520 -3.10 -2.02 34.38
N GLY A 521 -4.24 -2.59 33.96
CA GLY A 521 -5.27 -3.12 34.85
C GLY A 521 -6.40 -2.13 35.16
N ARG A 522 -6.74 -1.23 34.23
CA ARG A 522 -7.84 -0.26 34.41
C ARG A 522 -9.20 -0.93 34.40
N ARG A 523 -9.50 -1.65 33.32
CA ARG A 523 -10.78 -2.34 33.10
C ARG A 523 -10.69 -3.27 31.91
N PHE A 524 -11.40 -4.40 31.98
CA PHE A 524 -11.60 -5.30 30.84
C PHE A 524 -13.03 -5.21 30.32
N VAL A 525 -13.20 -5.40 29.00
CA VAL A 525 -14.52 -5.57 28.37
C VAL A 525 -14.63 -6.99 27.85
N VAL A 526 -15.73 -7.67 28.19
CA VAL A 526 -16.07 -8.98 27.64
C VAL A 526 -17.26 -8.82 26.72
N ALA A 527 -17.10 -9.16 25.44
CA ALA A 527 -18.21 -9.19 24.51
C ALA A 527 -18.70 -10.62 24.29
N SER A 528 -19.99 -10.85 24.56
CA SER A 528 -20.60 -12.17 24.41
C SER A 528 -21.91 -12.09 23.62
N ASP A 529 -22.06 -13.02 22.69
CA ASP A 529 -23.33 -13.30 22.02
C ASP A 529 -24.10 -14.43 22.71
N GLY A 530 -23.65 -14.90 23.88
CA GLY A 530 -24.23 -16.03 24.61
C GLY A 530 -23.89 -17.41 24.06
N SER A 531 -22.95 -17.49 23.11
CA SER A 531 -22.41 -18.77 22.65
C SER A 531 -21.41 -19.36 23.66
N ARG A 532 -21.08 -20.65 23.49
CA ARG A 532 -20.02 -21.33 24.28
C ARG A 532 -18.67 -20.60 24.26
N PHE A 533 -18.36 -19.93 23.15
CA PHE A 533 -17.11 -19.17 22.99
C PHE A 533 -17.17 -17.84 23.77
N GLY A 534 -18.34 -17.20 23.81
CA GLY A 534 -18.58 -16.02 24.65
C GLY A 534 -18.53 -16.35 26.14
N ASP A 535 -19.03 -17.51 26.54
CA ASP A 535 -18.94 -17.99 27.92
C ASP A 535 -17.50 -18.32 28.32
N ALA A 536 -16.75 -19.01 27.45
CA ALA A 536 -15.32 -19.24 27.64
C ALA A 536 -14.56 -17.91 27.78
N ALA A 537 -14.87 -16.92 26.94
CA ALA A 537 -14.29 -15.58 27.02
C ALA A 537 -14.55 -14.92 28.38
N ALA A 538 -15.75 -15.03 28.93
CA ALA A 538 -16.08 -14.49 30.26
C ALA A 538 -15.30 -15.18 31.39
N VAL A 539 -15.21 -16.51 31.36
CA VAL A 539 -14.44 -17.28 32.37
C VAL A 539 -12.96 -16.92 32.32
N THR A 540 -12.37 -16.87 31.13
CA THR A 540 -10.98 -16.49 30.94
C THR A 540 -10.73 -15.04 31.37
N ALA A 541 -11.66 -14.13 31.07
CA ALA A 541 -11.57 -12.75 31.51
C ALA A 541 -11.64 -12.62 33.03
N ALA A 542 -12.53 -13.35 33.72
CA ALA A 542 -12.64 -13.34 35.17
C ALA A 542 -11.32 -13.76 35.85
N ARG A 543 -10.68 -14.82 35.36
CA ARG A 543 -9.38 -15.28 35.85
C ARG A 543 -8.29 -14.23 35.71
N LEU A 544 -8.19 -13.61 34.53
CA LEU A 544 -7.23 -12.52 34.30
C LEU A 544 -7.57 -11.30 35.16
N ALA A 545 -8.85 -10.93 35.27
CA ALA A 545 -9.28 -9.78 36.01
C ALA A 545 -8.93 -9.89 37.50
N LYS A 546 -9.06 -11.10 38.07
CA LYS A 546 -8.62 -11.41 39.43
C LYS A 546 -7.12 -11.21 39.62
N LEU A 547 -6.30 -11.63 38.65
CA LEU A 547 -4.84 -11.44 38.68
C LEU A 547 -4.43 -9.96 38.53
N TYR A 548 -5.20 -9.18 37.79
CA TYR A 548 -4.97 -7.75 37.59
C TYR A 548 -5.68 -6.87 38.63
N ASN A 549 -6.54 -7.45 39.47
CA ASN A 549 -7.44 -6.75 40.38
C ASN A 549 -8.22 -5.62 39.67
N THR A 550 -8.87 -5.98 38.56
CA THR A 550 -9.52 -5.01 37.66
C THR A 550 -10.99 -5.37 37.43
N PRO A 551 -11.89 -4.38 37.32
CA PRO A 551 -13.30 -4.63 37.03
C PRO A 551 -13.53 -5.08 35.58
N ILE A 552 -14.65 -5.77 35.35
CA ILE A 552 -15.12 -6.19 34.02
C ILE A 552 -16.43 -5.48 33.65
N THR A 553 -16.52 -4.99 32.42
CA THR A 553 -17.80 -4.63 31.79
C THR A 553 -18.19 -5.73 30.81
N VAL A 554 -19.31 -6.42 31.07
CA VAL A 554 -19.88 -7.42 30.18
C VAL A 554 -20.83 -6.75 29.21
N ILE A 555 -20.67 -7.02 27.91
CA ILE A 555 -21.57 -6.50 26.89
C ILE A 555 -22.15 -7.60 26.00
N SER A 556 -23.43 -7.43 25.66
CA SER A 556 -24.06 -8.14 24.55
C SER A 556 -24.74 -7.13 23.64
N VAL A 557 -24.33 -7.07 22.38
CA VAL A 557 -24.80 -6.03 21.44
C VAL A 557 -26.04 -6.50 20.73
N THR A 558 -27.08 -5.67 20.73
CA THR A 558 -28.31 -5.91 19.98
C THR A 558 -28.39 -4.98 18.77
N ARG A 559 -29.00 -5.44 17.68
CA ARG A 559 -29.18 -4.66 16.45
C ARG A 559 -30.59 -4.08 16.37
N PRO A 560 -30.82 -3.01 15.58
CA PRO A 560 -32.15 -2.46 15.36
C PRO A 560 -33.17 -3.49 14.85
N GLU A 561 -32.70 -4.42 14.01
CA GLU A 561 -33.48 -5.53 13.42
C GLU A 561 -33.82 -6.67 14.38
N HIS A 562 -33.31 -6.66 15.62
CA HIS A 562 -33.61 -7.71 16.61
C HIS A 562 -34.98 -7.51 17.28
N ASN A 563 -35.76 -8.59 17.33
CA ASN A 563 -37.04 -8.65 18.06
C ASN A 563 -36.84 -8.58 19.58
N ASP A 564 -37.94 -8.41 20.33
CA ASP A 564 -37.91 -8.31 21.79
C ASP A 564 -37.38 -9.58 22.47
N GLU A 565 -37.59 -10.75 21.86
CA GLU A 565 -37.03 -12.01 22.33
C GLU A 565 -35.49 -12.00 22.31
N ARG A 566 -34.89 -11.59 21.19
CA ARG A 566 -33.42 -11.42 21.08
C ARG A 566 -32.86 -10.38 22.05
N ARG A 567 -33.63 -9.32 22.36
CA ARG A 567 -33.23 -8.34 23.38
C ARG A 567 -33.27 -8.94 24.79
N ARG A 568 -34.29 -9.75 25.11
CA ARG A 568 -34.38 -10.51 26.37
C ARG A 568 -33.27 -11.54 26.48
N GLU A 569 -32.93 -12.25 25.41
CA GLU A 569 -31.78 -13.16 25.38
C GLU A 569 -30.47 -12.43 25.71
N ALA A 570 -30.22 -11.26 25.10
CA ALA A 570 -29.03 -10.46 25.38
C ALA A 570 -28.99 -10.01 26.85
N GLN A 571 -30.13 -9.60 27.41
CA GLN A 571 -30.26 -9.29 28.86
C GLN A 571 -29.91 -10.49 29.73
N GLN A 572 -30.44 -11.67 29.42
CA GLN A 572 -30.16 -12.89 30.17
C GLN A 572 -28.69 -13.29 30.09
N VAL A 573 -28.06 -13.17 28.91
CA VAL A 573 -26.63 -13.44 28.72
C VAL A 573 -25.79 -12.52 29.61
N VAL A 574 -26.03 -11.21 29.55
CA VAL A 574 -25.29 -10.23 30.35
C VAL A 574 -25.48 -10.50 31.84
N GLN A 575 -26.72 -10.68 32.30
CA GLN A 575 -27.01 -10.93 33.72
C GLN A 575 -26.35 -12.22 34.23
N ARG A 576 -26.41 -13.29 33.44
CA ARG A 576 -25.78 -14.58 33.77
C ARG A 576 -24.27 -14.45 33.89
N LEU A 577 -23.62 -13.80 32.92
CA LEU A 577 -22.17 -13.63 32.91
C LEU A 577 -21.67 -12.67 34.00
N VAL A 578 -22.40 -11.58 34.27
CA VAL A 578 -22.09 -10.69 35.40
C VAL A 578 -22.17 -11.45 36.73
N THR A 579 -23.19 -12.28 36.90
CA THR A 579 -23.34 -13.11 38.11
C THR A 579 -22.19 -14.10 38.24
N LEU A 580 -21.83 -14.79 37.16
CA LEU A 580 -20.69 -15.72 37.10
C LEU A 580 -19.38 -15.02 37.49
N ILE A 581 -19.11 -13.85 36.92
CA ILE A 581 -17.86 -13.10 37.19
C ILE A 581 -17.82 -12.61 38.65
N LYS A 582 -18.95 -12.16 39.20
CA LYS A 582 -19.04 -11.75 40.61
C LYS A 582 -18.81 -12.92 41.58
N GLN A 583 -19.30 -14.12 41.25
CA GLN A 583 -19.05 -15.33 42.04
C GLN A 583 -17.56 -15.69 42.12
N GLU A 584 -16.77 -15.34 41.10
CA GLU A 584 -15.31 -15.51 41.10
C GLU A 584 -14.56 -14.44 41.93
N GLY A 585 -15.29 -13.48 42.51
CA GLY A 585 -14.77 -12.39 43.33
C GLY A 585 -14.28 -11.17 42.53
N VAL A 586 -14.78 -10.98 41.31
CA VAL A 586 -14.41 -9.87 40.43
C VAL A 586 -15.57 -8.89 40.29
N GLU A 587 -15.29 -7.59 40.43
CA GLU A 587 -16.30 -6.55 40.17
C GLU A 587 -16.76 -6.59 38.72
N ALA A 588 -18.07 -6.67 38.49
CA ALA A 588 -18.64 -6.71 37.15
C ALA A 588 -19.92 -5.88 37.01
N GLU A 589 -20.04 -5.22 35.86
CA GLU A 589 -21.25 -4.52 35.41
C GLU A 589 -21.65 -5.01 34.02
N GLY A 590 -22.91 -4.79 33.65
CA GLY A 590 -23.48 -5.26 32.39
C GLY A 590 -24.08 -4.13 31.56
N GLU A 591 -23.81 -4.11 30.26
CA GLU A 591 -24.42 -3.17 29.31
C GLU A 591 -24.94 -3.89 28.07
N ILE A 592 -25.98 -3.30 27.44
CA ILE A 592 -26.58 -3.85 26.22
C ILE A 592 -26.63 -2.76 25.17
N PRO A 593 -25.49 -2.48 24.52
CA PRO A 593 -25.46 -1.45 23.49
C PRO A 593 -26.34 -1.83 22.29
N HIS A 594 -26.89 -0.79 21.65
CA HIS A 594 -27.70 -0.92 20.44
C HIS A 594 -26.91 -0.43 19.23
N GLY A 595 -26.64 -1.31 18.26
CA GLY A 595 -25.89 -0.95 17.05
C GLY A 595 -25.18 -2.12 16.40
N ARG A 596 -24.13 -1.81 15.62
CA ARG A 596 -23.26 -2.83 15.01
C ARG A 596 -22.33 -3.42 16.08
N PRO A 597 -22.23 -4.77 16.22
CA PRO A 597 -21.43 -5.41 17.27
C PRO A 597 -19.98 -4.92 17.37
N ASP A 598 -19.25 -4.88 16.24
CA ASP A 598 -17.85 -4.44 16.22
C ASP A 598 -17.68 -2.99 16.70
N GLU A 599 -18.52 -2.08 16.19
CA GLU A 599 -18.48 -0.66 16.56
C GLU A 599 -18.83 -0.46 18.03
N MET A 600 -19.85 -1.14 18.53
CA MET A 600 -20.27 -1.00 19.92
C MET A 600 -19.25 -1.55 20.90
N ILE A 601 -18.62 -2.69 20.60
CA ILE A 601 -17.56 -3.24 21.44
C ILE A 601 -16.40 -2.25 21.58
N ILE A 602 -15.98 -1.64 20.47
CA ILE A 602 -14.88 -0.67 20.46
C ILE A 602 -15.28 0.63 21.17
N GLN A 603 -16.52 1.11 20.95
CA GLN A 603 -17.03 2.31 21.60
C GLN A 603 -17.11 2.13 23.12
N THR A 604 -17.67 1.02 23.60
CA THR A 604 -17.69 0.72 25.04
C THR A 604 -16.28 0.64 25.61
N ALA A 605 -15.36 -0.06 24.93
CA ALA A 605 -13.97 -0.17 25.39
C ALA A 605 -13.28 1.21 25.49
N ASN A 606 -13.52 2.12 24.54
CA ASN A 606 -12.97 3.47 24.60
C ASN A 606 -13.63 4.31 25.70
N ALA A 607 -14.97 4.25 25.82
CA ALA A 607 -15.73 5.01 26.81
C ALA A 607 -15.36 4.62 28.25
N LYS A 608 -15.09 3.33 28.47
CA LYS A 608 -14.71 2.76 29.76
C LYS A 608 -13.18 2.76 30.00
N ASN A 609 -12.41 3.33 29.07
CA ASN A 609 -10.94 3.40 29.09
C ASN A 609 -10.30 2.03 29.38
N CYS A 610 -10.75 1.01 28.65
CA CYS A 610 -10.35 -0.37 28.84
C CYS A 610 -8.97 -0.67 28.25
N ASP A 611 -8.25 -1.57 28.93
CA ASP A 611 -6.92 -2.02 28.51
C ASP A 611 -6.98 -3.32 27.70
N LEU A 612 -8.06 -4.09 27.85
CA LEU A 612 -8.27 -5.39 27.19
C LEU A 612 -9.72 -5.59 26.79
N ILE A 613 -9.93 -6.01 25.54
CA ILE A 613 -11.18 -6.59 25.07
C ILE A 613 -11.01 -8.11 25.00
N VAL A 614 -11.96 -8.87 25.55
CA VAL A 614 -11.98 -10.33 25.51
C VAL A 614 -13.19 -10.80 24.70
N ILE A 615 -12.93 -11.62 23.69
CA ILE A 615 -13.95 -12.13 22.76
C ILE A 615 -13.76 -13.62 22.48
N GLY A 616 -14.86 -14.29 22.15
CA GLY A 616 -14.81 -15.64 21.59
C GLY A 616 -14.25 -15.65 20.16
N SER A 617 -13.58 -16.74 19.78
CA SER A 617 -13.11 -16.97 18.41
C SER A 617 -14.24 -17.09 17.39
N HIS A 618 -15.42 -17.57 17.81
CA HIS A 618 -16.61 -17.74 16.98
C HIS A 618 -17.86 -17.28 17.73
N GLY A 619 -18.96 -17.10 17.00
CA GLY A 619 -20.28 -16.80 17.55
C GLY A 619 -21.30 -17.91 17.25
N ARG A 620 -22.59 -17.62 17.40
CA ARG A 620 -23.70 -18.60 17.22
C ARG A 620 -23.84 -19.23 15.82
N THR A 621 -23.24 -18.67 14.76
CA THR A 621 -23.53 -19.02 13.35
C THR A 621 -22.39 -19.70 12.57
N GLY A 622 -21.30 -20.14 13.22
CA GLY A 622 -20.09 -20.61 12.52
C GLY A 622 -19.92 -22.13 12.40
N LEU A 623 -19.63 -22.62 11.18
CA LEU A 623 -19.11 -23.97 10.88
C LEU A 623 -17.76 -24.22 11.59
N GLU A 624 -17.52 -25.48 11.95
CA GLU A 624 -16.36 -25.89 12.75
C GLU A 624 -15.00 -25.61 12.07
N ARG A 625 -14.10 -25.00 12.86
CA ARG A 625 -12.63 -25.10 12.86
C ARG A 625 -11.72 -24.11 12.10
N ILE A 626 -12.14 -23.26 11.17
CA ILE A 626 -11.14 -22.51 10.36
C ILE A 626 -11.34 -20.98 10.23
N LEU A 627 -12.56 -20.43 10.41
CA LEU A 627 -12.84 -19.02 10.09
C LEU A 627 -13.17 -18.16 11.31
N LEU A 628 -12.31 -17.17 11.59
CA LEU A 628 -12.56 -16.11 12.58
C LEU A 628 -13.88 -15.39 12.27
N GLY A 629 -14.74 -15.19 13.27
CA GLY A 629 -15.99 -14.44 13.09
C GLY A 629 -15.75 -13.00 12.62
N GLY A 630 -16.57 -12.52 11.68
CA GLY A 630 -16.39 -11.18 11.10
C GLY A 630 -16.45 -10.02 12.10
N THR A 631 -17.14 -10.18 13.23
CA THR A 631 -17.10 -9.20 14.34
C THR A 631 -15.73 -9.21 15.01
N SER A 632 -15.20 -10.39 15.35
CA SER A 632 -13.91 -10.54 16.02
C SER A 632 -12.76 -9.99 15.17
N GLU A 633 -12.77 -10.26 13.86
CA GLU A 633 -11.79 -9.70 12.93
C GLU A 633 -11.79 -8.17 12.93
N ARG A 634 -12.98 -7.55 12.86
CA ARG A 634 -13.11 -6.08 12.88
C ARG A 634 -12.71 -5.47 14.21
N VAL A 635 -13.04 -6.10 15.33
CA VAL A 635 -12.59 -5.64 16.67
C VAL A 635 -11.07 -5.67 16.76
N ILE A 636 -10.42 -6.75 16.35
CA ILE A 636 -8.96 -6.87 16.39
C ILE A 636 -8.29 -5.83 15.48
N ASP A 637 -8.85 -5.55 14.29
CA ASP A 637 -8.29 -4.53 13.40
C ASP A 637 -8.37 -3.11 13.99
N GLN A 638 -9.49 -2.79 14.66
CA GLN A 638 -9.83 -1.40 14.99
C GLN A 638 -9.58 -1.02 16.46
N ALA A 639 -9.49 -1.98 17.37
CA ALA A 639 -9.25 -1.71 18.78
C ALA A 639 -7.92 -0.96 19.02
N ARG A 640 -7.96 -0.02 19.96
CA ARG A 640 -6.79 0.72 20.44
C ARG A 640 -6.06 -0.02 21.56
N CYS A 641 -6.81 -0.76 22.37
CA CYS A 641 -6.33 -1.61 23.45
C CYS A 641 -6.01 -3.03 22.94
N ALA A 642 -5.49 -3.90 23.80
CA ALA A 642 -5.24 -5.29 23.44
C ALA A 642 -6.55 -6.07 23.24
N VAL A 643 -6.50 -7.13 22.44
CA VAL A 643 -7.64 -8.03 22.19
C VAL A 643 -7.23 -9.47 22.45
N LEU A 644 -7.89 -10.12 23.40
CA LEU A 644 -7.73 -11.54 23.69
C LEU A 644 -8.85 -12.32 23.00
N VAL A 645 -8.45 -13.20 22.08
CA VAL A 645 -9.36 -14.13 21.40
C VAL A 645 -9.30 -15.48 22.10
N VAL A 646 -10.43 -15.90 22.65
CA VAL A 646 -10.56 -17.13 23.43
C VAL A 646 -11.05 -18.28 22.55
N LYS A 647 -10.35 -19.41 22.63
CA LYS A 647 -10.71 -20.67 21.97
C LYS A 647 -11.60 -21.49 22.91
N SER A 648 -12.67 -22.10 22.39
CA SER A 648 -13.42 -23.08 23.19
C SER A 648 -12.80 -24.46 23.01
N ALA A 649 -12.94 -25.29 24.05
CA ALA A 649 -12.63 -26.72 24.06
C ALA A 649 -13.26 -27.47 22.90
#